data_AF-A0A4Z1L6X1-F1
#
_entry.id   AF-A0A4Z1L6X1-F1
#
_cell.length_a   1.000
_cell.length_b   1.000
_cell.length_c   1.000
_cell.angle_alpha   90.00
_cell.angle_beta   90.00
_cell.angle_gamma   90.00
#
_symmetry.space_group_name_H-M   'P 1'
#
loop_
_entity.id
_entity.type
_entity.pdbx_description
1 polymer ?
#
loop_
_entity_poly.entity_id
_entity_poly.type
_entity_poly.pdbx_seq_one_letter_code
_entity_poly.pdbx_strand_id
1 'polypeptide(L)'
;MHFPVALTALSLLSVTSAHKGHKRRSVPSSPQALNKTLTNTILNAGGPILHYNGTGPVPSYNETSPLPVPLPILSKQEIEDNIFNEIQGIVNGNGLTTDCAKCIASTEVMHLAAIMQPVETIVNLLIRACETFPKVHDSIYAQTCYEEYSGIGGTGPYLAQLFAKMSMATDDMQGYCFYVWDTCSIPATIPIDESAYFKPKPANKTTAPSPSNQTIDVLHLSDWHLDSRYDIGSEANCSQYLCCRPYSTNTDLDTTGDNPSTPASRFGYFYCDSPPDLALSAFSTMDQFINRSDVAFTIFTGDIVSHDNDDQISRAYVEYEETVTYQTFKAQMKNSPIYATLGNHDSLPEALNTPNSINNSTGQSNVFSWNYNLLSSLWLNNGWIDSEAAQYASNHYGAYATVTSQGLKIISINTDFWYTANIFNFFNMTNPDTSGILTFLANELQKSEDINQRVWIIGHVLPGYDGTNALPNPTALFYSIVARFSPLTIAGIFFGHTHEDQLMIYYDFLPNSTISSNTSSVIRNTTLVDYNNPIQVAYIGPSITPLTGLNAGWVDLQVDASTFSVINSQTYFANMSNANSWTTPTWELEYDTRQVYDPNTTWPVNAPLDGAFWHGVTEDMLANNTLVEVYNFLETKSSAMTESCSTEACAKQKVCYLRSGSATLGYACPDSDGPF
;
A
#
# COMPACT_ATOMS: atom_id res chain seq x y z
N MET A 1 -64.93 -4.03 10.00
CA MET A 1 -65.55 -2.69 9.86
C MET A 1 -64.79 -1.70 10.72
N HIS A 2 -64.25 -0.67 10.07
CA HIS A 2 -63.88 0.67 10.57
C HIS A 2 -62.82 0.87 11.67
N PHE A 3 -61.64 1.31 11.21
CA PHE A 3 -60.90 2.48 11.73
C PHE A 3 -61.79 3.75 11.67
N PRO A 4 -61.62 4.78 12.54
CA PRO A 4 -60.52 5.77 12.42
C PRO A 4 -59.94 6.37 13.77
N VAL A 5 -58.62 6.67 13.85
CA VAL A 5 -57.96 8.03 13.91
C VAL A 5 -58.08 8.73 15.30
N ALA A 6 -57.11 9.33 15.98
CA ALA A 6 -55.68 9.67 15.78
C ALA A 6 -55.05 10.19 17.10
N LEU A 7 -53.71 10.15 17.12
CA LEU A 7 -52.73 11.09 17.72
C LEU A 7 -52.64 11.37 19.23
N THR A 8 -51.37 11.58 19.62
CA THR A 8 -50.82 12.20 20.85
C THR A 8 -50.74 11.35 22.12
N ALA A 9 -49.63 10.62 22.28
CA ALA A 9 -48.82 10.57 23.51
C ALA A 9 -47.58 9.68 23.31
N LEU A 10 -46.65 10.11 22.45
CA LEU A 10 -45.28 9.59 22.45
C LEU A 10 -44.33 10.80 22.46
N SER A 11 -44.20 11.37 23.65
CA SER A 11 -43.07 12.19 24.06
C SER A 11 -42.97 12.07 25.57
N LEU A 12 -41.75 12.11 26.09
CA LEU A 12 -41.33 11.98 27.50
C LEU A 12 -40.80 10.60 27.91
N LEU A 13 -39.80 10.11 27.18
CA LEU A 13 -38.53 9.75 27.80
C LEU A 13 -37.42 10.39 26.96
N SER A 14 -37.23 11.69 27.17
CA SER A 14 -36.03 12.42 26.77
C SER A 14 -34.85 11.87 27.58
N VAL A 15 -34.06 10.98 26.98
CA VAL A 15 -32.68 10.79 27.43
C VAL A 15 -31.87 11.91 26.80
N THR A 16 -31.93 13.10 27.39
CA THR A 16 -30.94 14.15 27.08
C THR A 16 -29.63 13.72 27.73
N SER A 17 -28.80 12.94 27.02
CA SER A 17 -27.38 12.92 27.32
C SER A 17 -26.81 14.27 26.90
N ALA A 18 -26.77 15.22 27.82
CA ALA A 18 -26.07 16.47 27.61
C ALA A 18 -24.62 16.14 27.20
N HIS A 19 -24.21 16.68 26.05
CA HIS A 19 -22.87 16.57 25.51
C HIS A 19 -21.87 17.06 26.55
N LYS A 20 -21.16 16.15 27.21
CA LYS A 20 -19.94 16.50 27.95
C LYS A 20 -18.90 16.77 26.87
N GLY A 21 -18.46 18.01 26.73
CA GLY A 21 -17.51 18.42 25.69
C GLY A 21 -16.32 17.45 25.56
N HIS A 22 -15.85 17.28 24.32
CA HIS A 22 -14.84 16.30 23.97
C HIS A 22 -13.56 16.48 24.81
N LYS A 23 -13.04 15.37 25.33
CA LYS A 23 -11.72 15.34 25.96
C LYS A 23 -10.66 15.31 24.86
N ARG A 24 -10.09 16.46 24.52
CA ARG A 24 -8.85 16.53 23.73
C ARG A 24 -7.69 15.95 24.55
N ARG A 25 -6.82 15.15 23.95
CA ARG A 25 -5.52 14.86 24.55
C ARG A 25 -4.67 16.14 24.52
N SER A 26 -3.89 16.34 25.58
CA SER A 26 -2.75 17.26 25.55
C SER A 26 -1.63 16.56 24.77
N VAL A 27 -1.61 16.71 23.45
CA VAL A 27 -0.42 16.33 22.66
C VAL A 27 0.66 17.40 22.93
N PRO A 28 1.90 17.02 23.31
CA PRO A 28 2.98 17.99 23.44
C PRO A 28 3.17 18.74 22.11
N SER A 29 3.27 20.07 22.16
CA SER A 29 3.42 20.95 20.96
C SER A 29 4.60 20.64 20.03
N SER A 30 5.51 19.73 20.43
CA SER A 30 6.65 19.26 19.64
C SER A 30 7.14 17.93 20.22
N PRO A 31 7.69 17.01 19.40
CA PRO A 31 8.52 15.94 19.92
C PRO A 31 9.69 16.59 20.66
N GLN A 32 9.87 16.26 21.94
CA GLN A 32 11.04 16.67 22.69
C GLN A 32 11.86 15.44 22.97
N ALA A 33 13.12 15.48 22.57
CA ALA A 33 14.08 14.43 22.88
C ALA A 33 14.03 14.08 24.37
N LEU A 34 13.88 12.79 24.70
CA LEU A 34 14.03 12.33 26.09
C LEU A 34 15.43 12.67 26.61
N ASN A 35 16.44 12.58 25.74
CA ASN A 35 17.80 13.01 26.03
C ASN A 35 18.32 14.08 25.06
N LYS A 36 18.28 15.34 25.50
CA LYS A 36 18.75 16.51 24.72
C LYS A 36 20.27 16.59 24.53
N THR A 37 21.05 15.72 25.17
CA THR A 37 22.52 15.70 25.06
C THR A 37 23.04 14.78 23.95
N LEU A 38 22.19 13.94 23.37
CA LEU A 38 22.54 13.09 22.25
C LEU A 38 22.64 13.89 20.95
N THR A 39 23.51 13.45 20.04
CA THR A 39 23.60 14.02 18.68
C THR A 39 22.37 13.62 17.88
N ASN A 40 21.47 14.59 17.65
CA ASN A 40 20.19 14.38 16.99
C ASN A 40 20.22 14.68 15.48
N THR A 41 21.40 14.59 14.87
CA THR A 41 21.60 14.83 13.44
C THR A 41 22.61 13.84 12.88
N ILE A 42 22.48 13.50 11.61
CA ILE A 42 23.49 12.75 10.84
C ILE A 42 23.87 13.53 9.57
N LEU A 43 25.17 13.59 9.30
CA LEU A 43 25.70 14.24 8.10
C LEU A 43 25.56 13.31 6.91
N ASN A 44 24.81 13.74 5.90
CA ASN A 44 24.65 13.06 4.63
C ASN A 44 25.62 13.66 3.61
N ALA A 45 26.65 12.92 3.20
CA ALA A 45 27.67 13.42 2.30
C ALA A 45 27.07 13.81 0.92
N GLY A 46 26.99 15.12 0.64
CA GLY A 46 26.41 15.64 -0.60
C GLY A 46 24.88 15.76 -0.61
N GLY A 47 24.21 15.37 0.47
CA GLY A 47 22.76 15.47 0.66
C GLY A 47 22.36 16.33 1.86
N PRO A 48 21.07 16.35 2.23
CA PRO A 48 20.58 17.11 3.37
C PRO A 48 21.01 16.47 4.69
N ILE A 49 21.26 17.30 5.72
CA ILE A 49 21.44 16.80 7.08
C ILE A 49 20.13 16.12 7.49
N LEU A 50 20.20 14.88 7.96
CA LEU A 50 19.02 14.17 8.47
C LEU A 50 18.92 14.36 9.97
N HIS A 51 17.69 14.34 10.48
CA HIS A 51 17.35 14.76 11.82
C HIS A 51 16.66 13.63 12.59
N TYR A 52 16.91 13.59 13.89
CA TYR A 52 16.19 12.76 14.85
C TYR A 52 15.17 13.62 15.61
N ASN A 53 14.27 12.96 16.34
CA ASN A 53 13.36 13.51 17.34
C ASN A 53 12.68 14.84 16.98
N GLY A 54 12.40 15.03 15.69
CA GLY A 54 11.77 16.23 15.16
C GLY A 54 12.59 17.51 15.33
N THR A 55 13.93 17.40 15.45
CA THR A 55 14.81 18.57 15.53
C THR A 55 15.02 19.26 14.18
N GLY A 56 15.48 20.51 14.22
CA GLY A 56 15.85 21.25 13.01
C GLY A 56 14.62 21.65 12.19
N PRO A 57 14.58 21.40 10.87
CA PRO A 57 13.48 21.79 9.99
C PRO A 57 12.28 20.82 10.05
N VAL A 58 12.34 19.72 10.82
CA VAL A 58 11.25 18.74 10.88
C VAL A 58 9.98 19.40 11.41
N PRO A 59 8.87 19.36 10.66
CA PRO A 59 7.61 19.98 11.07
C PRO A 59 7.05 19.42 12.39
N SER A 60 6.62 20.31 13.29
CA SER A 60 5.94 19.98 14.54
C SER A 60 4.50 19.48 14.31
N TYR A 61 3.89 18.87 15.34
CA TYR A 61 2.46 18.53 15.35
C TYR A 61 1.62 19.82 15.34
N ASN A 62 1.22 20.34 14.17
CA ASN A 62 0.57 21.65 14.06
C ASN A 62 -0.89 21.54 13.57
N GLU A 63 -1.83 22.05 14.39
CA GLU A 63 -3.29 21.98 14.22
C GLU A 63 -3.90 23.15 13.40
N THR A 64 -4.99 22.77 12.70
CA THR A 64 -6.13 23.53 12.13
C THR A 64 -6.13 23.91 10.63
N SER A 65 -7.28 23.61 9.98
CA SER A 65 -7.67 23.99 8.60
C SER A 65 -8.95 24.86 8.60
N PRO A 66 -9.09 25.88 7.72
CA PRO A 66 -10.19 26.86 7.75
C PRO A 66 -11.27 26.64 6.67
N LEU A 67 -12.54 27.04 6.91
CA LEU A 67 -13.57 27.20 5.85
C LEU A 67 -14.66 28.30 6.14
N PRO A 68 -15.35 28.85 5.11
CA PRO A 68 -16.08 30.15 5.11
C PRO A 68 -17.61 30.08 5.37
N VAL A 69 -18.34 31.22 5.35
CA VAL A 69 -19.71 31.41 5.93
C VAL A 69 -20.86 31.64 4.90
N PRO A 70 -22.08 31.06 5.11
CA PRO A 70 -23.35 31.72 4.70
C PRO A 70 -24.63 31.44 5.58
N LEU A 71 -25.78 31.96 5.10
CA LEU A 71 -27.14 32.24 5.65
C LEU A 71 -27.99 31.04 6.22
N PRO A 72 -29.17 31.23 6.90
CA PRO A 72 -29.72 30.28 7.89
C PRO A 72 -30.88 29.36 7.45
N ILE A 73 -30.91 28.13 8.00
CA ILE A 73 -31.86 27.02 7.76
C ILE A 73 -32.09 26.25 9.10
N LEU A 74 -33.09 25.36 9.19
CA LEU A 74 -33.42 24.42 10.29
C LEU A 74 -32.21 24.06 11.19
N SER A 75 -32.41 23.89 12.50
CA SER A 75 -31.24 23.66 13.36
C SER A 75 -30.59 22.32 13.00
N LYS A 76 -29.26 22.34 12.86
CA LYS A 76 -28.45 21.13 12.61
C LYS A 76 -28.77 20.02 13.59
N GLN A 77 -28.95 20.38 14.86
CA GLN A 77 -29.27 19.44 15.93
C GLN A 77 -30.55 18.64 15.61
N GLU A 78 -31.58 19.32 15.13
CA GLU A 78 -32.84 18.65 14.77
C GLU A 78 -32.67 17.70 13.58
N ILE A 79 -31.83 18.03 12.61
CA ILE A 79 -31.58 17.16 11.47
C ILE A 79 -30.69 15.97 11.86
N GLU A 80 -29.60 16.23 12.57
CA GLU A 80 -28.66 15.22 13.08
C GLU A 80 -29.36 14.22 13.99
N ASP A 81 -30.23 14.67 14.90
CA ASP A 81 -30.98 13.79 15.79
C ASP A 81 -31.94 12.89 15.02
N ASN A 82 -32.63 13.41 14.00
CA ASN A 82 -33.52 12.58 13.18
C ASN A 82 -32.75 11.50 12.41
N ILE A 83 -31.62 11.84 11.79
CA ILE A 83 -30.80 10.89 11.02
C ILE A 83 -30.19 9.84 11.95
N PHE A 84 -29.60 10.27 13.08
CA PHE A 84 -28.95 9.36 14.01
C PHE A 84 -29.93 8.37 14.67
N ASN A 85 -31.12 8.84 15.02
CA ASN A 85 -32.16 7.97 15.57
C ASN A 85 -32.58 6.88 14.59
N GLU A 86 -32.64 7.18 13.30
CA GLU A 86 -32.93 6.17 12.26
C GLU A 86 -31.81 5.12 12.19
N ILE A 87 -30.54 5.54 12.19
CA ILE A 87 -29.37 4.62 12.23
C ILE A 87 -29.43 3.73 13.48
N GLN A 88 -29.67 4.30 14.66
CA GLN A 88 -29.82 3.53 15.89
C GLN A 88 -31.00 2.54 15.82
N GLY A 89 -32.12 2.94 15.21
CA GLY A 89 -33.28 2.09 14.97
C GLY A 89 -32.96 0.90 14.05
N ILE A 90 -32.15 1.11 13.02
CA ILE A 90 -31.67 0.06 12.11
C ILE A 90 -30.74 -0.91 12.83
N VAL A 91 -29.75 -0.41 13.57
CA VAL A 91 -28.74 -1.23 14.24
C VAL A 91 -29.34 -2.06 15.38
N ASN A 92 -30.15 -1.43 16.24
CA ASN A 92 -30.70 -2.06 17.45
C ASN A 92 -32.08 -2.70 17.24
N GLY A 93 -32.73 -2.38 16.12
CA GLY A 93 -34.04 -2.94 15.78
C GLY A 93 -33.97 -4.40 15.37
N ASN A 94 -35.10 -5.10 15.52
CA ASN A 94 -35.26 -6.49 15.07
C ASN A 94 -35.83 -6.59 13.64
N GLY A 95 -35.94 -5.45 12.94
CA GLY A 95 -36.51 -5.38 11.58
C GLY A 95 -35.59 -5.94 10.49
N LEU A 96 -34.27 -5.91 10.72
CA LEU A 96 -33.25 -6.51 9.86
C LEU A 96 -32.54 -7.61 10.66
N THR A 97 -32.47 -8.81 10.09
CA THR A 97 -32.09 -10.02 10.84
C THR A 97 -30.62 -10.42 10.68
N THR A 98 -29.86 -9.75 9.81
CA THR A 98 -28.43 -10.02 9.60
C THR A 98 -27.62 -8.75 9.75
N ASP A 99 -26.36 -8.89 10.18
CA ASP A 99 -25.45 -7.75 10.34
C ASP A 99 -25.14 -7.08 9.00
N CYS A 100 -25.00 -7.84 7.92
CA CYS A 100 -24.89 -7.31 6.55
C CYS A 100 -26.07 -6.41 6.19
N ALA A 101 -27.31 -6.85 6.42
CA ALA A 101 -28.50 -6.07 6.07
C ALA A 101 -28.56 -4.77 6.89
N LYS A 102 -28.20 -4.82 8.18
CA LYS A 102 -28.10 -3.63 9.04
C LYS A 102 -27.02 -2.66 8.57
N CYS A 103 -25.86 -3.16 8.15
CA CYS A 103 -24.77 -2.34 7.64
C CYS A 103 -25.17 -1.64 6.34
N ILE A 104 -25.73 -2.37 5.37
CA ILE A 104 -26.19 -1.79 4.09
C ILE A 104 -27.28 -0.74 4.34
N ALA A 105 -28.28 -1.04 5.18
CA ALA A 105 -29.34 -0.08 5.48
C ALA A 105 -28.82 1.17 6.19
N SER A 106 -27.86 1.03 7.12
CA SER A 106 -27.24 2.18 7.80
C SER A 106 -26.41 3.02 6.82
N THR A 107 -25.71 2.37 5.90
CA THR A 107 -24.94 3.04 4.84
C THR A 107 -25.85 3.79 3.86
N GLU A 108 -27.03 3.25 3.53
CA GLU A 108 -28.04 3.94 2.72
C GLU A 108 -28.56 5.20 3.42
N VAL A 109 -28.78 5.16 4.75
CA VAL A 109 -29.14 6.37 5.52
C VAL A 109 -28.01 7.40 5.49
N MET A 110 -26.75 6.98 5.61
CA MET A 110 -25.59 7.86 5.48
C MET A 110 -25.43 8.43 4.07
N HIS A 111 -25.72 7.65 3.02
CA HIS A 111 -25.78 8.12 1.64
C HIS A 111 -26.80 9.24 1.48
N LEU A 112 -28.05 9.01 1.93
CA LEU A 112 -29.11 10.03 1.88
C LEU A 112 -28.75 11.27 2.70
N ALA A 113 -28.14 11.09 3.88
CA ALA A 113 -27.65 12.20 4.69
C ALA A 113 -26.58 13.00 3.92
N ALA A 114 -25.59 12.33 3.33
CA ALA A 114 -24.46 12.98 2.66
C ALA A 114 -24.86 13.77 1.42
N ILE A 115 -25.89 13.35 0.68
CA ILE A 115 -26.41 14.12 -0.47
C ILE A 115 -27.33 15.27 -0.06
N MET A 116 -27.90 15.24 1.16
CA MET A 116 -28.89 16.22 1.64
C MET A 116 -28.34 17.23 2.66
N GLN A 117 -27.26 16.90 3.37
CA GLN A 117 -26.75 17.65 4.52
C GLN A 117 -25.32 18.17 4.32
N PRO A 118 -24.92 19.20 5.09
CA PRO A 118 -23.53 19.66 5.09
C PRO A 118 -22.57 18.56 5.56
N VAL A 119 -21.34 18.60 5.05
CA VAL A 119 -20.26 17.67 5.44
C VAL A 119 -20.10 17.57 6.96
N GLU A 120 -20.19 18.69 7.67
CA GLU A 120 -20.07 18.73 9.14
C GLU A 120 -21.12 17.85 9.85
N THR A 121 -22.34 17.76 9.31
CA THR A 121 -23.38 16.88 9.87
C THR A 121 -22.99 15.41 9.71
N ILE A 122 -22.37 15.04 8.59
CA ILE A 122 -21.88 13.68 8.38
C ILE A 122 -20.71 13.36 9.32
N VAL A 123 -19.78 14.31 9.47
CA VAL A 123 -18.67 14.20 10.43
C VAL A 123 -19.19 14.01 11.86
N ASN A 124 -20.18 14.80 12.29
CA ASN A 124 -20.78 14.67 13.61
C ASN A 124 -21.51 13.33 13.78
N LEU A 125 -22.19 12.83 12.75
CA LEU A 125 -22.85 11.52 12.78
C LEU A 125 -21.84 10.38 12.92
N LEU A 126 -20.69 10.47 12.24
CA LEU A 126 -19.59 9.50 12.36
C LEU A 126 -18.99 9.50 13.77
N ILE A 127 -18.73 10.68 14.34
CA ILE A 127 -18.27 10.83 15.73
C ILE A 127 -19.29 10.21 16.69
N ARG A 128 -20.58 10.54 16.55
CA ARG A 128 -21.65 9.99 17.40
C ARG A 128 -21.79 8.47 17.26
N ALA A 129 -21.65 7.95 16.04
CA ALA A 129 -21.68 6.51 15.80
C ALA A 129 -20.52 5.81 16.52
N CYS A 130 -19.31 6.35 16.41
CA CYS A 130 -18.14 5.86 17.13
C CYS A 130 -18.31 5.92 18.65
N GLU A 131 -18.80 7.04 19.21
CA GLU A 131 -19.02 7.15 20.66
C GLU A 131 -20.14 6.23 21.18
N THR A 132 -21.06 5.80 20.31
CA THR A 132 -22.25 5.01 20.67
C THR A 132 -22.06 3.51 20.48
N PHE A 133 -21.37 3.10 19.42
CA PHE A 133 -21.27 1.71 19.01
C PHE A 133 -19.85 1.18 19.31
N PRO A 134 -19.68 0.25 20.26
CA PRO A 134 -18.36 -0.28 20.62
C PRO A 134 -17.58 -0.82 19.41
N LYS A 135 -18.24 -1.54 18.49
CA LYS A 135 -17.58 -2.05 17.27
C LYS A 135 -16.98 -0.95 16.39
N VAL A 136 -17.56 0.25 16.39
CA VAL A 136 -17.01 1.42 15.65
C VAL A 136 -15.89 2.07 16.46
N HIS A 137 -16.06 2.21 17.78
CA HIS A 137 -14.99 2.71 18.64
C HIS A 137 -13.74 1.82 18.64
N ASP A 138 -13.92 0.51 18.58
CA ASP A 138 -12.83 -0.45 18.62
C ASP A 138 -12.12 -0.59 17.26
N SER A 139 -12.67 0.01 16.19
CA SER A 139 -12.09 -0.03 14.84
C SER A 139 -11.29 1.23 14.48
N ILE A 140 -11.27 2.27 15.32
CA ILE A 140 -10.51 3.50 15.03
C ILE A 140 -9.06 3.37 15.52
N TYR A 141 -8.13 3.96 14.78
CA TYR A 141 -6.73 4.05 15.20
C TYR A 141 -6.49 5.27 16.07
N ALA A 142 -7.24 6.36 15.83
CA ALA A 142 -7.14 7.55 16.64
C ALA A 142 -7.59 7.28 18.08
N GLN A 143 -7.01 8.00 19.04
CA GLN A 143 -7.32 7.82 20.45
C GLN A 143 -8.77 8.22 20.80
N THR A 144 -9.37 9.11 20.01
CA THR A 144 -10.74 9.56 20.19
C THR A 144 -11.48 9.59 18.86
N CYS A 145 -12.79 9.33 18.91
CA CYS A 145 -13.69 9.48 17.76
C CYS A 145 -13.62 10.87 17.10
N TYR A 146 -13.33 11.91 17.88
CA TYR A 146 -13.18 13.26 17.35
C TYR A 146 -11.91 13.42 16.49
N GLU A 147 -10.78 12.88 16.96
CA GLU A 147 -9.51 12.92 16.23
C GLU A 147 -9.63 12.13 14.92
N GLU A 148 -10.25 10.94 14.97
CA GLU A 148 -10.50 10.08 13.79
C GLU A 148 -11.23 10.82 12.66
N TYR A 149 -12.36 11.48 12.98
CA TYR A 149 -13.25 12.00 11.93
C TYR A 149 -13.15 13.51 11.71
N SER A 150 -12.60 14.26 12.67
CA SER A 150 -12.56 15.74 12.62
C SER A 150 -11.22 16.37 12.99
N GLY A 151 -10.21 15.58 13.39
CA GLY A 151 -8.85 16.04 13.70
C GLY A 151 -8.05 16.51 12.49
N ILE A 152 -6.76 16.82 12.68
CA ILE A 152 -5.81 16.95 11.55
C ILE A 152 -5.76 15.56 10.89
N GLY A 153 -5.88 15.50 9.56
CA GLY A 153 -5.92 14.21 8.85
C GLY A 153 -7.25 13.45 8.96
N GLY A 154 -8.22 13.95 9.73
CA GLY A 154 -9.46 13.22 10.00
C GLY A 154 -10.25 12.83 8.74
N THR A 155 -10.76 11.59 8.73
CA THR A 155 -11.34 10.93 7.55
C THR A 155 -12.78 11.38 7.25
N GLY A 156 -13.46 12.02 8.20
CA GLY A 156 -14.89 12.32 8.13
C GLY A 156 -15.34 13.13 6.89
N PRO A 157 -14.66 14.23 6.50
CA PRO A 157 -14.99 14.96 5.28
C PRO A 157 -14.80 14.15 3.98
N TYR A 158 -13.90 13.17 3.98
CA TYR A 158 -13.66 12.29 2.85
C TYR A 158 -14.71 11.18 2.79
N LEU A 159 -15.08 10.60 3.94
CA LEU A 159 -16.20 9.67 4.06
C LEU A 159 -17.53 10.30 3.64
N ALA A 160 -17.77 11.58 3.95
CA ALA A 160 -18.93 12.31 3.47
C ALA A 160 -18.99 12.38 1.93
N GLN A 161 -17.84 12.60 1.28
CA GLN A 161 -17.76 12.59 -0.18
C GLN A 161 -18.00 11.19 -0.75
N LEU A 162 -17.45 10.15 -0.13
CA LEU A 162 -17.69 8.76 -0.51
C LEU A 162 -19.18 8.40 -0.39
N PHE A 163 -19.79 8.59 0.79
CA PHE A 163 -21.19 8.25 1.01
C PHE A 163 -22.12 8.96 0.04
N ALA A 164 -21.85 10.20 -0.33
CA ALA A 164 -22.65 10.93 -1.32
C ALA A 164 -22.62 10.30 -2.73
N LYS A 165 -21.67 9.40 -3.00
CA LYS A 165 -21.41 8.79 -4.32
C LYS A 165 -21.71 7.30 -4.39
N MET A 166 -21.72 6.61 -3.25
CA MET A 166 -21.98 5.18 -3.19
C MET A 166 -23.35 4.82 -3.75
N SER A 167 -23.45 3.63 -4.34
CA SER A 167 -24.72 3.06 -4.78
C SER A 167 -24.83 1.58 -4.45
N MET A 168 -26.01 1.15 -4.01
CA MET A 168 -26.33 -0.28 -3.95
C MET A 168 -26.31 -0.95 -5.34
N ALA A 169 -26.48 -0.19 -6.42
CA ALA A 169 -26.52 -0.73 -7.78
C ALA A 169 -25.14 -1.14 -8.32
N THR A 170 -24.06 -0.69 -7.68
CA THR A 170 -22.67 -0.94 -8.09
C THR A 170 -21.89 -1.73 -7.05
N ASP A 171 -22.59 -2.41 -6.13
CA ASP A 171 -22.06 -3.19 -5.01
C ASP A 171 -21.19 -2.40 -4.00
N ASP A 172 -21.14 -1.06 -4.11
CA ASP A 172 -20.34 -0.17 -3.26
C ASP A 172 -20.62 -0.41 -1.77
N MET A 173 -21.89 -0.47 -1.38
CA MET A 173 -22.30 -0.65 0.02
C MET A 173 -22.02 -2.06 0.53
N GLN A 174 -22.14 -3.09 -0.31
CA GLN A 174 -21.78 -4.45 0.08
C GLN A 174 -20.26 -4.57 0.27
N GLY A 175 -19.49 -4.01 -0.66
CA GLY A 175 -18.03 -3.96 -0.56
C GLY A 175 -17.58 -3.22 0.69
N TYR A 176 -18.08 -2.01 0.94
CA TYR A 176 -17.79 -1.26 2.17
C TYR A 176 -18.13 -2.07 3.43
N CYS A 177 -19.29 -2.73 3.47
CA CYS A 177 -19.69 -3.57 4.61
C CYS A 177 -18.88 -4.86 4.79
N PHE A 178 -18.23 -5.37 3.74
CA PHE A 178 -17.28 -6.49 3.83
C PHE A 178 -15.89 -5.98 4.26
N TYR A 179 -15.27 -5.11 3.46
CA TYR A 179 -13.88 -4.69 3.66
C TYR A 179 -13.66 -3.82 4.91
N VAL A 180 -14.65 -3.00 5.30
CA VAL A 180 -14.50 -2.09 6.45
C VAL A 180 -15.08 -2.68 7.73
N TRP A 181 -16.12 -3.52 7.64
CA TRP A 181 -16.88 -3.97 8.81
C TRP A 181 -16.93 -5.48 9.03
N ASP A 182 -16.46 -6.27 8.06
CA ASP A 182 -16.55 -7.74 8.07
C ASP A 182 -17.96 -8.23 8.43
N THR A 183 -18.98 -7.69 7.74
CA THR A 183 -20.40 -8.03 8.02
C THR A 183 -21.12 -8.66 6.84
N CYS A 184 -20.66 -8.40 5.61
CA CYS A 184 -21.22 -8.95 4.38
C CYS A 184 -20.28 -9.99 3.78
N SER A 185 -20.75 -10.76 2.80
CA SER A 185 -19.86 -11.61 1.98
C SER A 185 -19.09 -10.76 0.96
N ILE A 186 -17.86 -11.19 0.65
CA ILE A 186 -17.05 -10.60 -0.42
C ILE A 186 -17.88 -10.41 -1.71
N PRO A 187 -17.85 -9.22 -2.34
CA PRO A 187 -18.47 -9.03 -3.65
C PRO A 187 -17.86 -9.97 -4.69
N ALA A 188 -18.69 -10.51 -5.59
CA ALA A 188 -18.20 -11.38 -6.64
C ALA A 188 -17.29 -10.62 -7.61
N THR A 189 -16.17 -11.23 -8.00
CA THR A 189 -15.28 -10.68 -9.02
C THR A 189 -15.99 -10.64 -10.37
N ILE A 190 -15.96 -9.48 -11.03
CA ILE A 190 -16.60 -9.30 -12.32
C ILE A 190 -15.78 -9.97 -13.44
N PRO A 191 -16.44 -10.51 -14.48
CA PRO A 191 -15.77 -10.81 -15.73
C PRO A 191 -15.21 -9.54 -16.39
N ILE A 192 -14.04 -9.65 -17.04
CA ILE A 192 -13.38 -8.53 -17.71
C ILE A 192 -13.68 -8.53 -19.20
N ASP A 193 -14.16 -7.42 -19.76
CA ASP A 193 -14.24 -7.20 -21.21
C ASP A 193 -12.88 -6.71 -21.73
N GLU A 194 -12.05 -7.65 -22.15
CA GLU A 194 -10.67 -7.39 -22.61
C GLU A 194 -10.62 -6.43 -23.80
N SER A 195 -11.63 -6.51 -24.68
CA SER A 195 -11.74 -5.67 -25.88
C SER A 195 -11.92 -4.18 -25.58
N ALA A 196 -12.35 -3.82 -24.35
CA ALA A 196 -12.48 -2.43 -23.93
C ALA A 196 -11.11 -1.77 -23.63
N TYR A 197 -10.07 -2.56 -23.35
CA TYR A 197 -8.79 -2.07 -22.84
C TYR A 197 -7.62 -2.33 -23.79
N PHE A 198 -7.62 -3.43 -24.53
CA PHE A 198 -6.49 -3.79 -25.38
C PHE A 198 -6.89 -4.67 -26.58
N LYS A 199 -6.02 -4.71 -27.58
CA LYS A 199 -6.17 -5.58 -28.76
C LYS A 199 -5.80 -7.03 -28.41
N PRO A 200 -6.33 -8.06 -29.08
CA PRO A 200 -5.94 -9.45 -28.84
C PRO A 200 -4.45 -9.76 -29.05
N LYS A 201 -3.95 -10.81 -28.37
CA LYS A 201 -2.54 -11.23 -28.46
C LYS A 201 -2.19 -11.74 -29.86
N PRO A 202 -1.18 -11.18 -30.54
CA PRO A 202 -0.76 -11.70 -31.84
C PRO A 202 -0.16 -13.11 -31.71
N ALA A 203 -0.47 -14.00 -32.66
CA ALA A 203 -0.04 -15.40 -32.61
C ALA A 203 1.48 -15.59 -32.61
N ASN A 204 2.25 -14.61 -33.07
CA ASN A 204 3.71 -14.62 -33.10
C ASN A 204 4.37 -13.98 -31.86
N LYS A 205 3.59 -13.58 -30.85
CA LYS A 205 4.04 -12.84 -29.66
C LYS A 205 3.88 -13.67 -28.38
N THR A 206 4.18 -14.97 -28.45
CA THR A 206 3.93 -15.95 -27.37
C THR A 206 5.19 -16.35 -26.58
N THR A 207 6.38 -16.02 -27.08
CA THR A 207 7.66 -16.41 -26.46
C THR A 207 8.51 -15.18 -26.15
N ALA A 208 9.23 -15.19 -25.03
CA ALA A 208 10.21 -14.15 -24.73
C ALA A 208 11.37 -14.19 -25.74
N PRO A 209 12.07 -13.06 -25.97
CA PRO A 209 13.32 -13.04 -26.72
C PRO A 209 14.42 -13.82 -25.99
N SER A 210 15.41 -14.32 -26.72
CA SER A 210 16.54 -15.05 -26.12
C SER A 210 17.50 -14.11 -25.38
N PRO A 211 18.01 -14.50 -24.20
CA PRO A 211 19.02 -13.74 -23.46
C PRO A 211 20.30 -13.51 -24.26
N SER A 212 20.95 -12.37 -24.01
CA SER A 212 22.24 -11.99 -24.61
C SER A 212 23.46 -12.63 -23.92
N ASN A 213 23.29 -13.12 -22.68
CA ASN A 213 24.37 -13.54 -21.77
C ASN A 213 25.28 -12.38 -21.30
N GLN A 214 24.81 -11.14 -21.40
CA GLN A 214 25.44 -9.98 -20.76
C GLN A 214 24.49 -9.48 -19.69
N THR A 215 25.00 -9.15 -18.51
CA THR A 215 24.20 -8.67 -17.39
C THR A 215 24.47 -7.20 -17.09
N ILE A 216 23.45 -6.54 -16.55
CA ILE A 216 23.53 -5.24 -15.88
C ILE A 216 22.96 -5.39 -14.48
N ASP A 217 23.47 -4.60 -13.55
CA ASP A 217 22.99 -4.59 -12.18
C ASP A 217 21.97 -3.47 -12.00
N VAL A 218 20.87 -3.79 -11.32
CA VAL A 218 19.75 -2.88 -11.04
C VAL A 218 19.35 -3.03 -9.59
N LEU A 219 19.28 -1.93 -8.85
CA LEU A 219 18.83 -1.97 -7.46
C LEU A 219 17.31 -1.91 -7.37
N HIS A 220 16.73 -2.70 -6.46
CA HIS A 220 15.34 -2.59 -6.03
C HIS A 220 15.31 -2.19 -4.56
N LEU A 221 14.84 -0.96 -4.31
CA LEU A 221 14.63 -0.40 -2.99
C LEU A 221 13.13 -0.22 -2.75
N SER A 222 12.67 -0.41 -1.52
CA SER A 222 11.26 -0.21 -1.16
C SER A 222 11.12 0.18 0.31
N ASP A 223 9.99 0.81 0.65
CA ASP A 223 9.50 1.01 2.02
C ASP A 223 10.61 1.60 2.91
N TRP A 224 11.01 2.82 2.55
CA TRP A 224 12.08 3.57 3.19
C TRP A 224 11.68 4.01 4.60
N HIS A 225 10.44 4.48 4.76
CA HIS A 225 9.84 5.01 5.98
C HIS A 225 10.85 5.73 6.87
N LEU A 226 11.36 6.86 6.39
CA LEU A 226 12.30 7.63 7.18
C LEU A 226 11.59 8.20 8.39
N ASP A 227 12.13 7.88 9.56
CA ASP A 227 11.63 8.37 10.81
C ASP A 227 12.47 9.54 11.32
N SER A 228 12.17 10.75 10.84
CA SER A 228 12.81 11.98 11.35
C SER A 228 12.40 12.33 12.79
N ARG A 229 11.45 11.60 13.38
CA ARG A 229 10.93 11.80 14.74
C ARG A 229 11.40 10.71 15.72
N TYR A 230 12.20 9.75 15.25
CA TYR A 230 12.77 8.66 16.04
C TYR A 230 13.49 9.22 17.28
N ASP A 231 13.19 8.70 18.46
CA ASP A 231 13.83 9.14 19.71
C ASP A 231 14.70 8.05 20.34
N ILE A 232 16.00 8.30 20.38
CA ILE A 232 17.00 7.35 20.87
C ILE A 232 16.79 7.13 22.37
N GLY A 233 16.72 5.86 22.76
CA GLY A 233 16.52 5.43 24.15
C GLY A 233 15.07 5.36 24.61
N SER A 234 14.09 5.72 23.77
CA SER A 234 12.66 5.52 24.05
C SER A 234 12.26 4.02 24.03
N GLU A 235 11.01 3.67 24.34
CA GLU A 235 10.57 2.26 24.31
C GLU A 235 10.54 1.72 22.86
N ALA A 236 11.34 0.69 22.60
CA ALA A 236 11.40 0.02 21.31
C ALA A 236 10.54 -1.25 21.26
N ASN A 237 10.20 -1.85 22.40
CA ASN A 237 9.33 -3.02 22.50
C ASN A 237 7.96 -2.60 23.07
N CYS A 238 7.27 -1.72 22.37
CA CYS A 238 6.02 -1.12 22.83
C CYS A 238 4.79 -1.95 22.43
N SER A 239 3.62 -1.60 22.98
CA SER A 239 2.35 -2.24 22.62
C SER A 239 1.59 -1.48 21.53
N GLN A 240 2.09 -0.32 21.11
CA GLN A 240 1.57 0.44 19.96
C GLN A 240 2.13 -0.12 18.64
N TYR A 241 1.49 0.23 17.52
CA TYR A 241 1.95 -0.15 16.18
C TYR A 241 3.35 0.40 15.86
N LEU A 242 3.57 1.71 16.07
CA LEU A 242 4.88 2.35 15.90
C LEU A 242 5.54 2.65 17.26
N CYS A 243 6.70 2.02 17.50
CA CYS A 243 7.52 2.26 18.69
C CYS A 243 8.59 3.33 18.48
N CYS A 244 9.58 3.40 19.37
CA CYS A 244 10.72 4.33 19.31
C CYS A 244 10.33 5.82 19.29
N ARG A 245 9.21 6.14 19.94
CA ARG A 245 8.71 7.51 20.13
C ARG A 245 8.78 7.87 21.62
N PRO A 246 8.86 9.18 21.97
CA PRO A 246 8.87 9.60 23.37
C PRO A 246 7.63 9.15 24.19
N TYR A 247 6.53 8.84 23.50
CA TYR A 247 5.29 8.36 24.11
C TYR A 247 5.09 6.84 24.04
N SER A 248 6.00 6.09 23.42
CA SER A 248 5.90 4.63 23.30
C SER A 248 5.98 3.98 24.68
N THR A 249 5.12 2.98 24.90
CA THR A 249 5.01 2.26 26.18
C THR A 249 4.57 0.83 25.94
N ASN A 250 5.00 -0.10 26.78
CA ASN A 250 4.54 -1.48 26.81
C ASN A 250 3.54 -1.65 27.96
N THR A 251 2.29 -1.96 27.62
CA THR A 251 1.22 -2.11 28.62
C THR A 251 1.37 -3.37 29.46
N ASP A 252 1.91 -4.45 28.89
CA ASP A 252 2.06 -5.73 29.58
C ASP A 252 3.25 -5.74 30.56
N LEU A 253 4.22 -4.86 30.31
CA LEU A 253 5.43 -4.69 31.12
C LEU A 253 5.40 -3.42 31.99
N ASP A 254 4.28 -2.69 32.01
CA ASP A 254 4.08 -1.44 32.76
C ASP A 254 5.19 -0.40 32.53
N THR A 255 5.64 -0.23 31.28
CA THR A 255 6.73 0.71 30.96
C THR A 255 6.24 2.15 30.82
N THR A 256 7.14 3.10 31.00
CA THR A 256 6.88 4.53 30.81
C THR A 256 7.92 5.12 29.86
N GLY A 257 7.69 6.33 29.34
CA GLY A 257 8.67 7.02 28.50
C GLY A 257 10.05 7.20 29.15
N ASP A 258 10.11 7.21 30.49
CA ASP A 258 11.37 7.33 31.26
C ASP A 258 11.95 5.97 31.70
N ASN A 259 11.23 4.87 31.50
CA ASN A 259 11.62 3.53 31.93
C ASN A 259 11.23 2.48 30.86
N PRO A 260 11.93 2.46 29.71
CA PRO A 260 11.67 1.49 28.64
C PRO A 260 12.14 0.08 29.04
N SER A 261 11.41 -0.94 28.62
CA SER A 261 11.85 -2.34 28.71
C SER A 261 13.04 -2.61 27.80
N THR A 262 12.97 -2.10 26.56
CA THR A 262 14.06 -2.14 25.59
C THR A 262 14.29 -0.72 25.09
N PRO A 263 15.40 -0.07 25.49
CA PRO A 263 15.74 1.25 24.97
C PRO A 263 16.00 1.20 23.46
N ALA A 264 15.42 2.14 22.72
CA ALA A 264 15.59 2.30 21.28
C ALA A 264 17.04 2.59 20.92
N SER A 265 17.64 1.71 20.11
CA SER A 265 18.99 1.92 19.59
C SER A 265 19.02 3.12 18.65
N ARG A 266 20.18 3.76 18.51
CA ARG A 266 20.40 4.76 17.44
C ARG A 266 20.15 4.17 16.03
N PHE A 267 20.29 2.86 15.89
CA PHE A 267 20.33 2.13 14.62
C PHE A 267 19.07 1.32 14.31
N GLY A 268 18.01 1.48 15.11
CA GLY A 268 16.71 0.85 14.86
C GLY A 268 16.41 -0.32 15.79
N TYR A 269 15.21 -0.86 15.62
CA TYR A 269 14.69 -2.03 16.32
C TYR A 269 13.51 -2.60 15.53
N PHE A 270 13.14 -3.87 15.78
CA PHE A 270 12.12 -4.61 15.03
C PHE A 270 10.75 -3.92 14.90
N TYR A 271 10.33 -3.11 15.88
CA TYR A 271 9.00 -2.48 15.91
C TYR A 271 9.04 -0.97 15.66
N CYS A 272 10.06 -0.50 14.95
CA CYS A 272 10.28 0.92 14.70
C CYS A 272 10.56 1.16 13.23
N ASP A 273 10.16 2.34 12.75
CA ASP A 273 10.56 2.82 11.44
C ASP A 273 12.05 3.15 11.36
N SER A 274 12.55 3.34 10.14
CA SER A 274 13.96 3.55 9.84
C SER A 274 14.50 4.84 10.49
N PRO A 275 15.34 4.77 11.54
CA PRO A 275 16.03 5.96 11.99
C PRO A 275 17.03 6.44 10.91
N PRO A 276 17.35 7.74 10.87
CA PRO A 276 18.23 8.31 9.86
C PRO A 276 19.57 7.59 9.65
N ASP A 277 20.22 7.10 10.73
CA ASP A 277 21.46 6.33 10.65
C ASP A 277 21.26 5.00 9.92
N LEU A 278 20.20 4.25 10.22
CA LEU A 278 19.91 2.98 9.54
C LEU A 278 19.58 3.21 8.07
N ALA A 279 18.67 4.16 7.81
CA ALA A 279 18.24 4.51 6.46
C ALA A 279 19.45 4.90 5.59
N LEU A 280 20.25 5.88 6.04
CA LEU A 280 21.44 6.31 5.29
C LEU A 280 22.48 5.18 5.14
N SER A 281 22.59 4.30 6.14
CA SER A 281 23.54 3.19 6.08
C SER A 281 23.27 2.25 4.91
N ALA A 282 21.99 2.04 4.54
CA ALA A 282 21.60 1.19 3.41
C ALA A 282 22.35 1.59 2.12
N PHE A 283 22.59 2.88 1.90
CA PHE A 283 23.39 3.35 0.76
C PHE A 283 24.89 3.39 1.04
N SER A 284 25.28 3.89 2.21
CA SER A 284 26.70 4.14 2.49
C SER A 284 27.54 2.86 2.61
N THR A 285 26.90 1.72 2.87
CA THR A 285 27.55 0.41 2.98
C THR A 285 27.45 -0.43 1.70
N MET A 286 26.63 -0.06 0.71
CA MET A 286 26.47 -0.81 -0.55
C MET A 286 27.80 -1.11 -1.26
N ASP A 287 28.75 -0.17 -1.21
CA ASP A 287 30.08 -0.34 -1.85
C ASP A 287 30.91 -1.50 -1.25
N GLN A 288 30.46 -2.09 -0.13
CA GLN A 288 31.05 -3.31 0.44
C GLN A 288 30.67 -4.57 -0.34
N PHE A 289 29.55 -4.54 -1.07
CA PHE A 289 28.97 -5.70 -1.75
C PHE A 289 28.97 -5.54 -3.27
N ILE A 290 28.59 -4.35 -3.74
CA ILE A 290 28.43 -4.05 -5.17
C ILE A 290 29.22 -2.80 -5.55
N ASN A 291 29.58 -2.67 -6.82
CA ASN A 291 30.12 -1.41 -7.33
C ASN A 291 28.97 -0.49 -7.78
N ARG A 292 28.58 0.47 -6.94
CA ARG A 292 27.49 1.41 -7.27
C ARG A 292 27.70 2.21 -8.56
N SER A 293 28.93 2.32 -9.05
CA SER A 293 29.21 2.99 -10.33
C SER A 293 28.78 2.16 -11.55
N ASP A 294 28.58 0.86 -11.38
CA ASP A 294 28.18 -0.09 -12.42
C ASP A 294 26.66 -0.35 -12.43
N VAL A 295 25.93 0.10 -11.39
CA VAL A 295 24.48 0.03 -11.31
C VAL A 295 23.84 0.88 -12.41
N ALA A 296 23.14 0.23 -13.33
CA ALA A 296 22.57 0.86 -14.51
C ALA A 296 21.47 1.88 -14.17
N PHE A 297 20.60 1.51 -13.23
CA PHE A 297 19.56 2.34 -12.64
C PHE A 297 19.02 1.70 -11.36
N THR A 298 18.15 2.40 -10.66
CA THR A 298 17.45 1.91 -9.46
C THR A 298 15.95 2.05 -9.67
N ILE A 299 15.18 1.07 -9.18
CA ILE A 299 13.74 1.21 -8.98
C ILE A 299 13.47 1.43 -7.48
N PHE A 300 12.54 2.34 -7.18
CA PHE A 300 12.08 2.60 -5.81
C PHE A 300 10.56 2.44 -5.75
N THR A 301 10.09 1.42 -5.05
CA THR A 301 8.66 1.04 -5.06
C THR A 301 7.80 1.75 -4.03
N GLY A 302 8.18 2.96 -3.59
CA GLY A 302 7.33 3.85 -2.79
C GLY A 302 7.48 3.68 -1.28
N ASP A 303 6.65 4.45 -0.55
CA ASP A 303 6.59 4.53 0.91
C ASP A 303 7.82 5.17 1.57
N ILE A 304 7.73 6.49 1.69
CA ILE A 304 8.75 7.36 2.25
C ILE A 304 8.41 7.79 3.68
N VAL A 305 7.14 8.11 3.94
CA VAL A 305 6.69 8.72 5.19
C VAL A 305 6.56 7.66 6.28
N SER A 306 7.02 7.97 7.50
CA SER A 306 6.86 7.09 8.67
C SER A 306 5.39 6.85 9.05
N HIS A 307 5.15 5.73 9.74
CA HIS A 307 3.84 5.26 10.22
C HIS A 307 3.33 6.05 11.45
N ASP A 308 3.51 7.38 11.44
CA ASP A 308 2.92 8.25 12.45
C ASP A 308 1.39 8.12 12.41
N ASN A 309 0.74 8.22 13.56
CA ASN A 309 -0.73 8.23 13.58
C ASN A 309 -1.28 9.39 12.73
N ASP A 310 -2.47 9.24 12.17
CA ASP A 310 -3.13 10.24 11.32
C ASP A 310 -3.18 11.65 11.95
N ASP A 311 -3.37 11.72 13.27
CA ASP A 311 -3.43 12.98 14.03
C ASP A 311 -2.05 13.65 14.25
N GLN A 312 -0.97 12.98 13.83
CA GLN A 312 0.42 13.41 13.95
C GLN A 312 1.06 13.72 12.58
N ILE A 313 0.43 13.31 11.47
CA ILE A 313 0.87 13.62 10.11
C ILE A 313 0.28 14.97 9.67
N SER A 314 1.04 15.69 8.84
CA SER A 314 0.57 16.94 8.21
C SER A 314 1.16 17.08 6.83
N ARG A 315 0.56 17.92 5.98
CA ARG A 315 1.05 18.13 4.62
C ARG A 315 2.50 18.61 4.62
N ALA A 316 2.86 19.48 5.55
CA ALA A 316 4.23 19.95 5.69
C ALA A 316 5.21 18.82 6.03
N TYR A 317 4.79 17.84 6.84
CA TYR A 317 5.62 16.69 7.19
C TYR A 317 5.83 15.76 5.98
N VAL A 318 4.77 15.44 5.24
CA VAL A 318 4.88 14.65 3.99
C VAL A 318 5.78 15.34 2.96
N GLU A 319 5.54 16.64 2.70
CA GLU A 319 6.38 17.40 1.76
C GLU A 319 7.87 17.44 2.20
N TYR A 320 8.12 17.46 3.52
CA TYR A 320 9.46 17.41 4.09
C TYR A 320 10.13 16.03 3.89
N GLU A 321 9.47 14.94 4.29
CA GLU A 321 10.01 13.57 4.19
C GLU A 321 10.30 13.18 2.73
N GLU A 322 9.37 13.44 1.81
CA GLU A 322 9.58 13.20 0.38
C GLU A 322 10.76 14.00 -0.18
N THR A 323 10.83 15.29 0.15
CA THR A 323 11.91 16.17 -0.33
C THR A 323 13.28 15.70 0.18
N VAL A 324 13.40 15.42 1.47
CA VAL A 324 14.66 15.00 2.10
C VAL A 324 15.10 13.63 1.59
N THR A 325 14.15 12.72 1.41
CA THR A 325 14.43 11.37 0.89
C THR A 325 14.95 11.42 -0.53
N TYR A 326 14.29 12.12 -1.46
CA TYR A 326 14.77 12.19 -2.84
C TYR A 326 16.09 12.96 -2.98
N GLN A 327 16.33 13.99 -2.15
CA GLN A 327 17.64 14.65 -2.11
C GLN A 327 18.73 13.70 -1.58
N THR A 328 18.40 12.87 -0.58
CA THR A 328 19.31 11.86 -0.04
C THR A 328 19.64 10.81 -1.10
N PHE A 329 18.62 10.26 -1.76
CA PHE A 329 18.78 9.28 -2.83
C PHE A 329 19.65 9.83 -3.96
N LYS A 330 19.40 11.08 -4.39
CA LYS A 330 20.23 11.74 -5.40
C LYS A 330 21.69 11.88 -4.96
N ALA A 331 21.94 12.28 -3.72
CA ALA A 331 23.29 12.42 -3.19
C ALA A 331 24.03 11.07 -3.14
N GLN A 332 23.33 10.01 -2.74
CA GLN A 332 23.91 8.68 -2.54
C GLN A 332 24.11 7.91 -3.86
N MET A 333 23.16 8.00 -4.80
CA MET A 333 23.22 7.30 -6.09
C MET A 333 23.87 8.12 -7.22
N LYS A 334 24.13 9.42 -6.98
CA LYS A 334 24.83 10.35 -7.87
C LYS A 334 24.21 10.41 -9.29
N ASN A 335 24.83 9.71 -10.23
CA ASN A 335 24.49 9.74 -11.65
C ASN A 335 23.54 8.61 -12.05
N SER A 336 23.39 7.57 -11.22
CA SER A 336 22.45 6.49 -11.52
C SER A 336 21.01 7.02 -11.37
N PRO A 337 20.16 6.89 -12.40
CA PRO A 337 18.78 7.36 -12.32
C PRO A 337 17.95 6.46 -11.41
N ILE A 338 16.97 7.06 -10.73
CA ILE A 338 16.05 6.36 -9.83
C ILE A 338 14.65 6.53 -10.37
N TYR A 339 14.00 5.43 -10.70
CA TYR A 339 12.62 5.38 -11.16
C TYR A 339 11.73 4.98 -10.00
N ALA A 340 11.02 5.96 -9.45
CA ALA A 340 10.18 5.80 -8.28
C ALA A 340 8.70 5.63 -8.64
N THR A 341 7.93 5.08 -7.71
CA THR A 341 6.46 5.10 -7.71
C THR A 341 5.95 5.63 -6.38
N LEU A 342 4.69 6.05 -6.33
CA LEU A 342 4.02 6.49 -5.10
C LEU A 342 3.57 5.27 -4.29
N GLY A 343 3.79 5.29 -2.96
CA GLY A 343 3.24 4.33 -2.01
C GLY A 343 2.09 4.90 -1.16
N ASN A 344 1.38 4.04 -0.42
CA ASN A 344 0.17 4.45 0.30
C ASN A 344 0.45 5.46 1.43
N HIS A 345 1.62 5.38 2.08
CA HIS A 345 2.01 6.32 3.13
C HIS A 345 2.46 7.69 2.61
N ASP A 346 2.67 7.82 1.30
CA ASP A 346 3.10 9.10 0.69
C ASP A 346 1.96 10.12 0.59
N SER A 347 0.70 9.72 0.84
CA SER A 347 -0.48 10.59 0.75
C SER A 347 -0.92 11.20 2.09
N LEU A 348 -1.71 12.28 2.05
CA LEU A 348 -2.37 12.83 3.24
C LEU A 348 -3.85 13.16 2.96
N PRO A 349 -4.80 12.60 3.72
CA PRO A 349 -4.57 11.55 4.74
C PRO A 349 -4.06 10.25 4.12
N GLU A 350 -3.50 9.38 4.95
CA GLU A 350 -2.81 8.16 4.51
C GLU A 350 -3.68 7.31 3.56
N ALA A 351 -3.04 6.65 2.58
CA ALA A 351 -3.63 5.80 1.55
C ALA A 351 -4.66 6.45 0.61
N LEU A 352 -5.08 7.71 0.84
CA LEU A 352 -6.20 8.30 0.11
C LEU A 352 -5.78 8.92 -1.22
N ASN A 353 -6.38 8.43 -2.30
CA ASN A 353 -6.29 9.04 -3.62
C ASN A 353 -7.68 9.09 -4.26
N THR A 354 -8.07 10.23 -4.83
CA THR A 354 -9.38 10.39 -5.50
C THR A 354 -9.26 10.26 -7.02
N PRO A 355 -10.08 9.42 -7.68
CA PRO A 355 -10.15 9.41 -9.12
C PRO A 355 -10.82 10.70 -9.59
N ASN A 356 -10.32 11.31 -10.67
CA ASN A 356 -10.88 12.55 -11.22
C ASN A 356 -12.37 12.41 -11.60
N SER A 357 -12.83 11.19 -11.88
CA SER A 357 -14.22 10.85 -12.17
C SER A 357 -15.19 11.08 -11.01
N ILE A 358 -14.71 11.18 -9.76
CA ILE A 358 -15.56 11.45 -8.59
C ILE A 358 -16.01 12.92 -8.51
N ASN A 359 -15.24 13.83 -9.13
CA ASN A 359 -15.48 15.27 -9.10
C ASN A 359 -16.47 15.68 -10.20
N ASN A 360 -17.75 15.84 -9.84
CA ASN A 360 -18.83 16.17 -10.79
C ASN A 360 -18.90 17.66 -11.20
N SER A 361 -17.97 18.50 -10.74
CA SER A 361 -18.01 19.93 -11.05
C SER A 361 -16.80 20.35 -11.88
N THR A 362 -17.08 20.83 -13.09
CA THR A 362 -16.10 21.44 -13.99
C THR A 362 -15.40 22.59 -13.25
N GLY A 363 -14.13 22.42 -12.88
CA GLY A 363 -13.29 23.50 -12.36
C GLY A 363 -12.69 23.30 -10.95
N GLN A 364 -13.02 22.22 -10.22
CA GLN A 364 -12.32 21.88 -8.98
C GLN A 364 -11.10 21.00 -9.26
N SER A 365 -9.92 21.43 -8.77
CA SER A 365 -8.69 20.64 -8.83
C SER A 365 -8.77 19.45 -7.87
N ASN A 366 -8.25 18.29 -8.29
CA ASN A 366 -8.09 17.12 -7.42
C ASN A 366 -7.40 17.51 -6.10
N VAL A 367 -7.99 17.18 -4.95
CA VAL A 367 -7.51 17.63 -3.64
C VAL A 367 -6.13 17.06 -3.28
N PHE A 368 -5.71 15.96 -3.92
CA PHE A 368 -4.39 15.33 -3.77
C PHE A 368 -3.38 15.80 -4.82
N SER A 369 -3.77 16.67 -5.75
CA SER A 369 -2.87 17.17 -6.81
C SER A 369 -1.61 17.85 -6.30
N TRP A 370 -1.62 18.37 -5.06
CA TRP A 370 -0.42 18.94 -4.45
C TRP A 370 0.72 17.93 -4.37
N ASN A 371 0.44 16.66 -4.05
CA ASN A 371 1.45 15.62 -3.92
C ASN A 371 1.98 15.24 -5.30
N TYR A 372 1.10 14.93 -6.26
CA TYR A 372 1.53 14.56 -7.61
C TYR A 372 2.39 15.67 -8.26
N ASN A 373 2.09 16.94 -7.99
CA ASN A 373 2.89 18.07 -8.42
C ASN A 373 4.27 18.12 -7.74
N LEU A 374 4.36 17.80 -6.45
CA LEU A 374 5.61 17.73 -5.71
C LEU A 374 6.50 16.61 -6.27
N LEU A 375 5.99 15.37 -6.30
CA LEU A 375 6.74 14.19 -6.76
C LEU A 375 7.22 14.34 -8.20
N SER A 376 6.33 14.72 -9.12
CA SER A 376 6.70 14.93 -10.53
C SER A 376 7.78 16.01 -10.68
N SER A 377 7.74 17.06 -9.88
CA SER A 377 8.78 18.10 -9.86
C SER A 377 10.10 17.58 -9.30
N LEU A 378 10.07 16.80 -8.23
CA LEU A 378 11.28 16.20 -7.64
C LEU A 378 11.94 15.23 -8.64
N TRP A 379 11.17 14.36 -9.29
CA TRP A 379 11.68 13.41 -10.28
C TRP A 379 12.26 14.13 -11.51
N LEU A 380 11.57 15.16 -12.01
CA LEU A 380 12.03 16.00 -13.12
C LEU A 380 13.34 16.74 -12.78
N ASN A 381 13.38 17.41 -11.62
CA ASN A 381 14.53 18.23 -11.21
C ASN A 381 15.79 17.40 -10.96
N ASN A 382 15.63 16.12 -10.58
CA ASN A 382 16.74 15.19 -10.44
C ASN A 382 17.21 14.57 -11.77
N GLY A 383 16.50 14.84 -12.87
CA GLY A 383 16.78 14.33 -14.21
C GLY A 383 16.45 12.85 -14.40
N TRP A 384 15.56 12.30 -13.56
CA TRP A 384 15.17 10.90 -13.64
C TRP A 384 14.05 10.67 -14.66
N ILE A 385 13.19 11.66 -14.85
CA ILE A 385 12.15 11.66 -15.89
C ILE A 385 12.21 12.95 -16.70
N ASP A 386 11.69 12.92 -17.92
CA ASP A 386 11.59 14.11 -18.77
C ASP A 386 10.35 14.95 -18.46
N SER A 387 10.24 16.10 -19.12
CA SER A 387 9.13 17.05 -18.91
C SER A 387 7.77 16.50 -19.33
N GLU A 388 7.70 15.57 -20.30
CA GLU A 388 6.43 14.98 -20.76
C GLU A 388 5.92 13.99 -19.71
N ALA A 389 6.81 13.11 -19.23
CA ALA A 389 6.53 12.18 -18.14
C ALA A 389 6.13 12.91 -16.85
N ALA A 390 6.84 13.98 -16.48
CA ALA A 390 6.52 14.79 -15.30
C ALA A 390 5.15 15.47 -15.41
N GLN A 391 4.83 16.04 -16.59
CA GLN A 391 3.51 16.62 -16.85
C GLN A 391 2.40 15.56 -16.82
N TYR A 392 2.68 14.34 -17.28
CA TYR A 392 1.71 13.25 -17.19
C TYR A 392 1.46 12.87 -15.73
N ALA A 393 2.52 12.64 -14.94
CA ALA A 393 2.45 12.33 -13.52
C ALA A 393 1.67 13.36 -12.72
N SER A 394 1.91 14.65 -12.95
CA SER A 394 1.22 15.72 -12.22
C SER A 394 -0.30 15.71 -12.43
N ASN A 395 -0.77 15.20 -13.57
CA ASN A 395 -2.19 15.19 -13.97
C ASN A 395 -2.86 13.81 -13.82
N HIS A 396 -2.07 12.74 -13.68
CA HIS A 396 -2.53 11.35 -13.66
C HIS A 396 -1.98 10.62 -12.43
N TYR A 397 -2.20 11.24 -11.27
CA TYR A 397 -2.02 10.62 -9.96
C TYR A 397 -0.61 10.10 -9.67
N GLY A 398 0.42 10.76 -10.19
CA GLY A 398 1.83 10.35 -10.01
C GLY A 398 2.29 9.25 -10.98
N ALA A 399 1.44 8.70 -11.82
CA ALA A 399 1.85 7.69 -12.80
C ALA A 399 2.63 8.30 -13.97
N TYR A 400 3.59 7.57 -14.53
CA TYR A 400 4.33 8.00 -15.71
C TYR A 400 4.91 6.83 -16.50
N ALA A 401 5.38 7.12 -17.71
CA ALA A 401 6.18 6.20 -18.49
C ALA A 401 7.44 6.92 -18.99
N THR A 402 8.60 6.26 -18.89
CA THR A 402 9.88 6.80 -19.36
C THR A 402 10.76 5.71 -19.94
N VAL A 403 11.83 6.08 -20.66
CA VAL A 403 12.76 5.12 -21.28
C VAL A 403 14.14 5.32 -20.67
N THR A 404 14.70 4.23 -20.15
CA THR A 404 16.05 4.20 -19.60
C THR A 404 17.10 4.40 -20.68
N SER A 405 18.34 4.72 -20.29
CA SER A 405 19.46 4.82 -21.24
C SER A 405 19.78 3.51 -21.97
N GLN A 406 19.35 2.38 -21.40
CA GLN A 406 19.50 1.04 -21.96
C GLN A 406 18.37 0.69 -22.97
N GLY A 407 17.32 1.51 -23.06
CA GLY A 407 16.20 1.30 -24.00
C GLY A 407 15.00 0.55 -23.43
N LEU A 408 15.05 0.13 -22.15
CA LEU A 408 13.91 -0.39 -21.40
C LEU A 408 12.90 0.72 -21.11
N LYS A 409 11.61 0.46 -21.31
CA LYS A 409 10.52 1.32 -20.84
C LYS A 409 10.19 1.00 -19.38
N ILE A 410 10.18 2.01 -18.51
CA ILE A 410 9.61 1.91 -17.16
C ILE A 410 8.21 2.53 -17.20
N ILE A 411 7.21 1.83 -16.67
CA ILE A 411 5.86 2.34 -16.44
C ILE A 411 5.59 2.29 -14.93
N SER A 412 5.46 3.45 -14.30
CA SER A 412 5.01 3.58 -12.92
C SER A 412 3.50 3.79 -12.90
N ILE A 413 2.81 2.99 -12.07
CA ILE A 413 1.36 3.12 -11.83
C ILE A 413 1.10 3.39 -10.35
N ASN A 414 0.11 4.24 -10.08
CA ASN A 414 -0.38 4.45 -8.72
C ASN A 414 -1.36 3.31 -8.35
N THR A 415 -0.90 2.44 -7.46
CA THR A 415 -1.59 1.24 -7.01
C THR A 415 -2.59 1.50 -5.89
N ASP A 416 -2.62 2.70 -5.31
CA ASP A 416 -3.63 3.08 -4.31
C ASP A 416 -5.05 3.05 -4.90
N PHE A 417 -5.20 3.03 -6.22
CA PHE A 417 -6.50 2.85 -6.91
C PHE A 417 -7.03 1.42 -6.91
N TRP A 418 -6.33 0.47 -6.30
CA TRP A 418 -6.90 -0.82 -5.93
C TRP A 418 -6.77 -1.15 -4.45
N TYR A 419 -6.01 -0.37 -3.67
CA TYR A 419 -5.77 -0.63 -2.25
C TYR A 419 -7.06 -0.52 -1.42
N THR A 420 -7.26 -1.44 -0.47
CA THR A 420 -8.48 -1.50 0.35
C THR A 420 -8.59 -0.35 1.34
N ALA A 421 -7.48 0.21 1.82
CA ALA A 421 -7.51 1.36 2.74
C ALA A 421 -7.87 2.68 2.03
N ASN A 422 -7.69 2.77 0.71
CA ASN A 422 -8.18 3.92 -0.04
C ASN A 422 -9.71 3.86 -0.16
N ILE A 423 -10.41 4.57 0.74
CA ILE A 423 -11.87 4.55 0.83
C ILE A 423 -12.56 4.92 -0.51
N PHE A 424 -11.90 5.69 -1.38
CA PHE A 424 -12.47 6.10 -2.65
C PHE A 424 -12.56 4.97 -3.69
N ASN A 425 -11.93 3.83 -3.43
CA ASN A 425 -12.07 2.65 -4.27
C ASN A 425 -13.41 1.93 -4.07
N PHE A 426 -14.16 2.26 -3.02
CA PHE A 426 -15.55 1.79 -2.83
C PHE A 426 -16.58 2.60 -3.63
N PHE A 427 -16.13 3.45 -4.56
CA PHE A 427 -16.99 4.15 -5.52
C PHE A 427 -17.02 3.40 -6.86
N ASN A 428 -18.21 3.03 -7.31
CA ASN A 428 -18.43 2.35 -8.58
C ASN A 428 -17.60 1.06 -8.73
N MET A 429 -17.72 0.15 -7.75
CA MET A 429 -16.89 -1.06 -7.67
C MET A 429 -17.06 -2.01 -8.86
N THR A 430 -18.13 -1.87 -9.65
CA THR A 430 -18.34 -2.61 -10.90
C THR A 430 -17.49 -2.13 -12.07
N ASN A 431 -16.87 -0.94 -11.97
CA ASN A 431 -15.86 -0.49 -12.92
C ASN A 431 -14.46 -0.85 -12.39
N PRO A 432 -13.69 -1.72 -13.08
CA PRO A 432 -12.38 -2.14 -12.62
C PRO A 432 -11.29 -1.06 -12.78
N ASP A 433 -11.58 0.08 -13.43
CA ASP A 433 -10.60 1.15 -13.70
C ASP A 433 -11.25 2.54 -13.57
N THR A 434 -11.73 2.88 -12.37
CA THR A 434 -12.40 4.18 -12.10
C THR A 434 -11.46 5.38 -12.25
N SER A 435 -10.15 5.17 -12.11
CA SER A 435 -9.11 6.19 -12.25
C SER A 435 -8.60 6.35 -13.68
N GLY A 436 -8.64 5.28 -14.49
CA GLY A 436 -8.07 5.22 -15.83
C GLY A 436 -6.61 4.76 -15.87
N ILE A 437 -6.04 4.35 -14.72
CA ILE A 437 -4.62 4.00 -14.60
C ILE A 437 -4.28 2.67 -15.29
N LEU A 438 -5.22 1.72 -15.29
CA LEU A 438 -5.03 0.43 -15.96
C LEU A 438 -5.20 0.56 -17.47
N THR A 439 -6.09 1.45 -17.91
CA THR A 439 -6.20 1.86 -19.31
C THR A 439 -4.92 2.54 -19.78
N PHE A 440 -4.33 3.43 -18.97
CA PHE A 440 -3.02 4.03 -19.26
C PHE A 440 -1.93 2.95 -19.43
N LEU A 441 -1.84 2.01 -18.49
CA LEU A 441 -0.88 0.90 -18.54
C LEU A 441 -1.05 0.08 -19.83
N ALA A 442 -2.27 -0.37 -20.14
CA ALA A 442 -2.55 -1.15 -21.34
C ALA A 442 -2.16 -0.41 -22.63
N ASN A 443 -2.40 0.91 -22.68
CA ASN A 443 -2.03 1.74 -23.82
C ASN A 443 -0.51 1.88 -23.98
N GLU A 444 0.24 2.10 -22.91
CA GLU A 444 1.72 2.18 -22.96
C GLU A 444 2.34 0.82 -23.31
N LEU A 445 1.79 -0.28 -22.82
CA LEU A 445 2.19 -1.63 -23.21
C LEU A 445 1.93 -1.89 -24.69
N GLN A 446 0.77 -1.48 -25.22
CA GLN A 446 0.48 -1.62 -26.65
C GLN A 446 1.45 -0.81 -27.51
N LYS A 447 1.73 0.45 -27.14
CA LYS A 447 2.73 1.28 -27.85
C LYS A 447 4.11 0.62 -27.86
N SER A 448 4.49 0.00 -26.75
CA SER A 448 5.78 -0.70 -26.61
C SER A 448 5.81 -1.99 -27.45
N GLU A 449 4.73 -2.77 -27.45
CA GLU A 449 4.58 -3.98 -28.28
C GLU A 449 4.70 -3.68 -29.78
N ASP A 450 4.11 -2.57 -30.23
CA ASP A 450 4.09 -2.13 -31.63
C ASP A 450 5.51 -1.84 -32.16
N ILE A 451 6.45 -1.47 -31.28
CA ILE A 451 7.85 -1.20 -31.61
C ILE A 451 8.84 -2.24 -31.06
N ASN A 452 8.34 -3.36 -30.51
CA ASN A 452 9.13 -4.42 -29.86
C ASN A 452 10.01 -3.95 -28.69
N GLN A 453 9.54 -2.96 -27.91
CA GLN A 453 10.23 -2.48 -26.72
C GLN A 453 9.86 -3.34 -25.49
N ARG A 454 10.86 -3.68 -24.67
CA ARG A 454 10.65 -4.34 -23.38
C ARG A 454 10.20 -3.34 -22.32
N VAL A 455 9.39 -3.80 -21.38
CA VAL A 455 8.74 -2.97 -20.36
C VAL A 455 8.94 -3.57 -18.98
N TRP A 456 9.26 -2.72 -18.00
CA TRP A 456 9.06 -3.00 -16.59
C TRP A 456 7.88 -2.18 -16.06
N ILE A 457 7.05 -2.84 -15.24
CA ILE A 457 5.97 -2.21 -14.50
C ILE A 457 6.43 -2.05 -13.07
N ILE A 458 6.31 -0.85 -12.51
CA ILE A 458 6.55 -0.60 -11.09
C ILE A 458 5.28 -0.04 -10.44
N GLY A 459 4.96 -0.53 -9.25
CA GLY A 459 3.87 -0.07 -8.40
C GLY A 459 4.26 -0.30 -6.93
N HIS A 460 3.38 0.04 -6.00
CA HIS A 460 3.65 -0.15 -4.57
C HIS A 460 2.86 -1.34 -4.01
N VAL A 461 1.54 -1.16 -3.80
CA VAL A 461 0.62 -2.18 -3.29
C VAL A 461 0.49 -3.32 -4.29
N LEU A 462 0.87 -4.52 -3.89
CA LEU A 462 0.77 -5.74 -4.69
C LEU A 462 -0.70 -6.15 -4.97
N PRO A 463 -1.02 -6.69 -6.16
CA PRO A 463 -2.39 -7.05 -6.53
C PRO A 463 -2.90 -8.40 -5.98
N GLY A 464 -2.07 -9.23 -5.37
CA GLY A 464 -2.40 -10.62 -5.04
C GLY A 464 -1.78 -11.11 -3.73
N TYR A 465 -1.07 -12.23 -3.80
CA TYR A 465 -0.50 -12.95 -2.67
C TYR A 465 -1.61 -13.55 -1.80
N ASP A 466 -1.87 -12.99 -0.63
CA ASP A 466 -3.03 -13.33 0.21
C ASP A 466 -4.33 -12.67 -0.27
N GLY A 467 -4.21 -11.62 -1.09
CA GLY A 467 -5.32 -10.85 -1.66
C GLY A 467 -5.96 -9.83 -0.72
N THR A 468 -5.50 -9.68 0.52
CA THR A 468 -6.15 -8.82 1.53
C THR A 468 -5.94 -7.33 1.27
N ASN A 469 -4.84 -6.99 0.59
CA ASN A 469 -4.46 -5.60 0.31
C ASN A 469 -5.28 -4.96 -0.81
N ALA A 470 -5.72 -5.73 -1.81
CA ALA A 470 -6.25 -5.16 -3.05
C ALA A 470 -7.69 -5.58 -3.36
N LEU A 471 -8.44 -4.70 -4.01
CA LEU A 471 -9.78 -5.02 -4.48
C LEU A 471 -9.75 -6.02 -5.66
N PRO A 472 -10.69 -6.99 -5.71
CA PRO A 472 -10.75 -8.01 -6.75
C PRO A 472 -10.87 -7.48 -8.19
N ASN A 473 -11.69 -6.47 -8.44
CA ASN A 473 -12.03 -6.07 -9.81
C ASN A 473 -10.87 -5.36 -10.54
N PRO A 474 -10.18 -4.37 -9.95
CA PRO A 474 -8.98 -3.79 -10.56
C PRO A 474 -7.87 -4.82 -10.77
N THR A 475 -7.64 -5.70 -9.80
CA THR A 475 -6.58 -6.72 -9.90
C THR A 475 -6.90 -7.80 -10.93
N ALA A 476 -8.18 -8.12 -11.14
CA ALA A 476 -8.63 -8.95 -12.26
C ALA A 476 -8.29 -8.33 -13.62
N LEU A 477 -8.54 -7.03 -13.81
CA LEU A 477 -8.17 -6.33 -15.04
C LEU A 477 -6.64 -6.29 -15.21
N PHE A 478 -5.89 -5.98 -14.15
CA PHE A 478 -4.43 -6.02 -14.17
C PHE A 478 -3.89 -7.40 -14.57
N TYR A 479 -4.43 -8.48 -14.00
CA TYR A 479 -4.06 -9.86 -14.38
C TYR A 479 -4.30 -10.13 -15.87
N SER A 480 -5.45 -9.71 -16.41
CA SER A 480 -5.75 -9.81 -17.84
C SER A 480 -4.75 -9.03 -18.70
N ILE A 481 -4.33 -7.83 -18.27
CA ILE A 481 -3.29 -7.04 -18.94
C ILE A 481 -1.94 -7.78 -18.92
N VAL A 482 -1.53 -8.30 -17.76
CA VAL A 482 -0.29 -9.07 -17.61
C VAL A 482 -0.30 -10.30 -18.53
N ALA A 483 -1.38 -11.07 -18.52
CA ALA A 483 -1.52 -12.27 -19.34
C ALA A 483 -1.45 -11.97 -20.85
N ARG A 484 -2.03 -10.83 -21.25
CA ARG A 484 -2.03 -10.37 -22.63
C ARG A 484 -0.64 -9.99 -23.13
N PHE A 485 0.12 -9.21 -22.36
CA PHE A 485 1.37 -8.60 -22.83
C PHE A 485 2.63 -9.39 -22.43
N SER A 486 2.49 -10.44 -21.60
CA SER A 486 3.58 -11.36 -21.26
C SER A 486 3.70 -12.51 -22.28
N PRO A 487 4.89 -13.11 -22.45
CA PRO A 487 6.17 -12.73 -21.84
C PRO A 487 6.98 -11.77 -22.72
N LEU A 488 6.51 -11.44 -23.93
CA LEU A 488 7.34 -10.73 -24.90
C LEU A 488 7.51 -9.24 -24.54
N THR A 489 6.45 -8.52 -24.19
CA THR A 489 6.51 -7.08 -23.95
C THR A 489 6.91 -6.81 -22.49
N ILE A 490 6.20 -7.40 -21.54
CA ILE A 490 6.52 -7.28 -20.12
C ILE A 490 7.75 -8.15 -19.80
N ALA A 491 8.80 -7.52 -19.28
CA ALA A 491 10.05 -8.19 -18.88
C ALA A 491 10.19 -8.35 -17.36
N GLY A 492 9.49 -7.53 -16.58
CA GLY A 492 9.49 -7.58 -15.12
C GLY A 492 8.36 -6.73 -14.53
N ILE A 493 7.92 -7.10 -13.34
CA ILE A 493 6.89 -6.42 -12.55
C ILE A 493 7.40 -6.32 -11.12
N PHE A 494 7.37 -5.13 -10.52
CA PHE A 494 7.96 -4.87 -9.21
C PHE A 494 7.01 -4.08 -8.31
N PHE A 495 6.89 -4.54 -7.06
CA PHE A 495 6.05 -4.00 -6.00
C PHE A 495 6.84 -3.87 -4.69
N GLY A 496 6.19 -3.36 -3.63
CA GLY A 496 6.69 -3.24 -2.26
C GLY A 496 5.59 -3.55 -1.25
N HIS A 497 5.38 -2.67 -0.27
CA HIS A 497 4.20 -2.58 0.61
C HIS A 497 4.13 -3.61 1.74
N THR A 498 4.36 -4.89 1.46
CA THR A 498 4.27 -5.92 2.51
C THR A 498 5.47 -5.93 3.44
N HIS A 499 6.48 -5.12 3.12
CA HIS A 499 7.80 -5.08 3.74
C HIS A 499 8.64 -6.37 3.59
N GLU A 500 8.05 -7.50 3.22
CA GLU A 500 8.69 -8.79 3.08
C GLU A 500 9.36 -9.00 1.70
N ASP A 501 10.34 -9.91 1.61
CA ASP A 501 10.94 -10.36 0.34
C ASP A 501 10.04 -11.44 -0.27
N GLN A 502 9.14 -11.05 -1.17
CA GLN A 502 8.09 -11.91 -1.72
C GLN A 502 8.08 -11.94 -3.24
N LEU A 503 7.32 -12.88 -3.81
CA LEU A 503 7.01 -12.91 -5.23
C LEU A 503 5.61 -13.46 -5.50
N MET A 504 5.11 -13.21 -6.70
CA MET A 504 3.86 -13.78 -7.20
C MET A 504 3.99 -14.25 -8.64
N ILE A 505 3.46 -15.44 -8.93
CA ILE A 505 3.47 -16.04 -10.26
C ILE A 505 2.14 -15.77 -10.96
N TYR A 506 2.22 -15.35 -12.22
CA TYR A 506 1.09 -15.26 -13.14
C TYR A 506 1.10 -16.44 -14.09
N TYR A 507 -0.10 -16.89 -14.45
CA TYR A 507 -0.36 -18.03 -15.29
C TYR A 507 -1.31 -17.64 -16.42
N ASP A 508 -1.33 -18.41 -17.49
CA ASP A 508 -2.32 -18.23 -18.55
C ASP A 508 -3.71 -18.68 -18.08
N PHE A 509 -4.74 -18.29 -18.82
CA PHE A 509 -6.11 -18.68 -18.51
C PHE A 509 -6.48 -20.02 -19.15
N LEU A 510 -7.36 -20.77 -18.49
CA LEU A 510 -7.94 -21.99 -19.06
C LEU A 510 -8.76 -21.67 -20.32
N PRO A 511 -8.87 -22.58 -21.31
CA PRO A 511 -9.67 -22.35 -22.51
C PRO A 511 -11.14 -21.99 -22.26
N ASN A 512 -11.74 -22.52 -21.18
CA ASN A 512 -13.11 -22.23 -20.77
C ASN A 512 -13.28 -20.92 -19.97
N SER A 513 -12.22 -20.15 -19.78
CA SER A 513 -12.29 -18.80 -19.16
C SER A 513 -13.02 -17.78 -20.02
N THR A 514 -13.09 -17.98 -21.34
CA THR A 514 -13.81 -17.06 -22.25
C THR A 514 -15.31 -17.32 -22.17
N ILE A 515 -16.06 -16.39 -21.56
CA ILE A 515 -17.51 -16.50 -21.34
C ILE A 515 -18.27 -16.21 -22.63
N SER A 516 -17.84 -15.19 -23.37
CA SER A 516 -18.39 -14.89 -24.69
C SER A 516 -17.32 -14.27 -25.58
N SER A 517 -17.30 -14.72 -26.84
CA SER A 517 -16.50 -14.13 -27.90
C SER A 517 -17.41 -13.87 -29.10
N ASN A 518 -18.01 -12.69 -29.17
CA ASN A 518 -18.54 -12.20 -30.45
C ASN A 518 -17.44 -11.34 -31.10
N THR A 519 -17.59 -10.97 -32.38
CA THR A 519 -16.56 -10.22 -33.11
C THR A 519 -16.21 -8.85 -32.51
N SER A 520 -16.93 -8.39 -31.48
CA SER A 520 -16.79 -7.05 -30.89
C SER A 520 -16.38 -7.06 -29.41
N SER A 521 -16.45 -8.18 -28.67
CA SER A 521 -16.12 -8.26 -27.25
C SER A 521 -15.60 -9.65 -26.85
N VAL A 522 -14.54 -9.68 -26.04
CA VAL A 522 -13.96 -10.86 -25.42
C VAL A 522 -14.13 -10.72 -23.91
N ILE A 523 -15.10 -11.44 -23.36
CA ILE A 523 -15.40 -11.41 -21.92
C ILE A 523 -14.71 -12.59 -21.24
N ARG A 524 -13.86 -12.31 -20.26
CA ARG A 524 -13.04 -13.31 -19.56
C ARG A 524 -13.39 -13.43 -18.09
N ASN A 525 -13.54 -14.67 -17.63
CA ASN A 525 -13.49 -15.01 -16.21
C ASN A 525 -12.03 -15.20 -15.80
N THR A 526 -11.49 -14.25 -15.04
CA THR A 526 -10.08 -14.22 -14.63
C THR A 526 -9.75 -15.19 -13.50
N THR A 527 -10.75 -15.87 -12.92
CA THR A 527 -10.52 -16.88 -11.87
C THR A 527 -10.20 -18.27 -12.42
N LEU A 528 -10.41 -18.49 -13.72
CA LEU A 528 -10.16 -19.77 -14.38
C LEU A 528 -8.75 -19.80 -14.97
N VAL A 529 -7.78 -20.05 -14.09
CA VAL A 529 -6.33 -20.01 -14.36
C VAL A 529 -5.78 -21.41 -14.65
N ASP A 530 -4.87 -21.53 -15.63
CA ASP A 530 -4.14 -22.76 -15.95
C ASP A 530 -2.78 -22.78 -15.24
N TYR A 531 -2.75 -23.37 -14.05
CA TYR A 531 -1.53 -23.49 -13.24
C TYR A 531 -0.40 -24.33 -13.87
N ASN A 532 -0.63 -24.97 -15.03
CA ASN A 532 0.43 -25.65 -15.79
C ASN A 532 1.14 -24.74 -16.79
N ASN A 533 0.69 -23.49 -16.95
CA ASN A 533 1.22 -22.56 -17.93
C ASN A 533 1.62 -21.23 -17.26
N PRO A 534 2.73 -21.21 -16.50
CA PRO A 534 3.24 -19.98 -15.92
C PRO A 534 3.77 -19.05 -17.01
N ILE A 535 3.47 -17.76 -16.90
CA ILE A 535 3.75 -16.76 -17.97
C ILE A 535 4.55 -15.55 -17.52
N GLN A 536 4.53 -15.22 -16.22
CA GLN A 536 5.25 -14.07 -15.67
C GLN A 536 5.42 -14.21 -14.15
N VAL A 537 6.37 -13.47 -13.58
CA VAL A 537 6.55 -13.28 -12.14
C VAL A 537 6.56 -11.78 -11.80
N ALA A 538 6.00 -11.43 -10.65
CA ALA A 538 6.21 -10.13 -10.01
C ALA A 538 7.05 -10.31 -8.76
N TYR A 539 8.00 -9.40 -8.53
CA TYR A 539 8.86 -9.36 -7.35
C TYR A 539 8.37 -8.27 -6.40
N ILE A 540 8.24 -8.59 -5.12
CA ILE A 540 7.91 -7.64 -4.06
C ILE A 540 9.20 -7.40 -3.30
N GLY A 541 9.69 -6.16 -3.36
CA GLY A 541 10.96 -5.80 -2.75
C GLY A 541 10.81 -5.69 -1.23
N PRO A 542 11.78 -6.22 -0.46
CA PRO A 542 11.76 -6.03 0.98
C PRO A 542 11.93 -4.57 1.37
N SER A 543 11.43 -4.25 2.56
CA SER A 543 11.58 -2.95 3.19
C SER A 543 12.98 -2.67 3.72
N ILE A 544 13.35 -1.38 3.68
CA ILE A 544 14.44 -0.84 4.51
C ILE A 544 13.94 -0.66 5.96
N THR A 545 12.66 -0.32 6.16
CA THR A 545 12.07 -0.26 7.49
C THR A 545 12.04 -1.64 8.19
N PRO A 546 12.47 -1.75 9.45
CA PRO A 546 12.31 -2.97 10.24
C PRO A 546 10.87 -3.27 10.66
N LEU A 547 10.01 -2.26 10.75
CA LEU A 547 8.61 -2.44 11.13
C LEU A 547 7.96 -3.44 10.15
N THR A 548 7.18 -4.44 10.55
CA THR A 548 6.55 -4.74 11.85
C THR A 548 7.16 -5.93 12.59
N GLY A 549 8.47 -6.15 12.48
CA GLY A 549 9.11 -7.34 13.09
C GLY A 549 10.19 -7.94 12.22
N LEU A 550 10.74 -7.18 11.28
CA LEU A 550 11.65 -7.61 10.24
C LEU A 550 13.05 -7.05 10.49
N ASN A 551 14.03 -7.60 9.78
CA ASN A 551 15.30 -6.89 9.63
C ASN A 551 15.15 -5.75 8.60
N ALA A 552 16.16 -4.91 8.40
CA ALA A 552 16.17 -3.99 7.26
C ALA A 552 16.77 -4.69 6.03
N GLY A 553 16.29 -4.44 4.81
CA GLY A 553 16.78 -5.10 3.60
C GLY A 553 16.76 -4.27 2.31
N TRP A 554 17.52 -4.73 1.31
CA TRP A 554 17.48 -4.25 -0.08
C TRP A 554 17.99 -5.33 -1.05
N VAL A 555 17.68 -5.17 -2.35
CA VAL A 555 17.98 -6.20 -3.37
C VAL A 555 18.83 -5.64 -4.51
N ASP A 556 19.83 -6.40 -4.92
CA ASP A 556 20.55 -6.26 -6.19
C ASP A 556 20.03 -7.27 -7.21
N LEU A 557 19.51 -6.76 -8.34
CA LEU A 557 18.99 -7.56 -9.44
C LEU A 557 20.03 -7.65 -10.55
N GLN A 558 20.41 -8.88 -10.90
CA GLN A 558 21.25 -9.16 -12.06
C GLN A 558 20.34 -9.42 -13.26
N VAL A 559 20.37 -8.52 -14.23
CA VAL A 559 19.39 -8.44 -15.32
C VAL A 559 20.07 -8.65 -16.66
N ASP A 560 19.49 -9.45 -17.56
CA ASP A 560 20.04 -9.58 -18.91
C ASP A 560 19.91 -8.26 -19.69
N ALA A 561 21.03 -7.78 -20.22
CA ALA A 561 21.19 -6.46 -20.84
C ALA A 561 20.33 -6.24 -22.10
N SER A 562 19.78 -7.31 -22.70
CA SER A 562 18.99 -7.23 -23.93
C SER A 562 17.50 -7.48 -23.71
N THR A 563 17.18 -8.44 -22.85
CA THR A 563 15.82 -8.88 -22.59
C THR A 563 15.20 -8.16 -21.40
N PHE A 564 16.04 -7.58 -20.52
CA PHE A 564 15.64 -7.00 -19.24
C PHE A 564 14.92 -7.96 -18.31
N SER A 565 15.12 -9.27 -18.51
CA SER A 565 14.62 -10.29 -17.59
C SER A 565 15.61 -10.49 -16.44
N VAL A 566 15.09 -10.68 -15.23
CA VAL A 566 15.89 -11.00 -14.05
C VAL A 566 16.54 -12.37 -14.25
N ILE A 567 17.87 -12.43 -14.17
CA ILE A 567 18.66 -13.65 -14.30
C ILE A 567 19.07 -14.17 -12.92
N ASN A 568 19.25 -13.28 -11.94
CA ASN A 568 19.51 -13.62 -10.55
C ASN A 568 19.19 -12.42 -9.65
N SER A 569 19.09 -12.65 -8.34
CA SER A 569 18.99 -11.58 -7.34
C SER A 569 19.79 -11.93 -6.09
N GLN A 570 20.26 -10.90 -5.41
CA GLN A 570 20.95 -11.00 -4.13
C GLN A 570 20.28 -10.05 -3.14
N THR A 571 19.82 -10.60 -2.01
CA THR A 571 19.19 -9.84 -0.94
C THR A 571 20.22 -9.59 0.16
N TYR A 572 20.26 -8.35 0.64
CA TYR A 572 21.14 -7.90 1.71
C TYR A 572 20.32 -7.40 2.87
N PHE A 573 20.79 -7.65 4.08
CA PHE A 573 20.03 -7.30 5.28
C PHE A 573 20.92 -6.75 6.40
N ALA A 574 20.31 -6.00 7.31
CA ALA A 574 20.91 -5.57 8.57
C ALA A 574 20.16 -6.23 9.72
N ASN A 575 20.84 -7.08 10.50
CA ASN A 575 20.22 -7.85 11.57
C ASN A 575 19.91 -7.00 12.81
N MET A 576 18.64 -6.65 13.01
CA MET A 576 18.16 -5.78 14.09
C MET A 576 18.40 -6.36 15.48
N SER A 577 18.59 -7.68 15.62
CA SER A 577 18.99 -8.31 16.89
C SER A 577 20.30 -7.73 17.43
N ASN A 578 21.16 -7.24 16.54
CA ASN A 578 22.48 -6.71 16.87
C ASN A 578 22.49 -5.19 17.04
N ALA A 579 21.36 -4.50 16.82
CA ALA A 579 21.31 -3.04 16.75
C ALA A 579 21.83 -2.33 18.01
N ASN A 580 21.64 -2.92 19.20
CA ASN A 580 22.15 -2.37 20.47
C ASN A 580 23.67 -2.53 20.64
N SER A 581 24.30 -3.43 19.90
CA SER A 581 25.74 -3.70 19.96
C SER A 581 26.54 -2.93 18.91
N TRP A 582 25.86 -2.33 17.94
CA TRP A 582 26.50 -1.63 16.84
C TRP A 582 27.15 -0.31 17.26
N THR A 583 28.20 0.04 16.53
CA THR A 583 28.77 1.41 16.51
C THR A 583 28.48 2.13 15.20
N THR A 584 28.16 1.35 14.16
CA THR A 584 27.57 1.73 12.88
C THR A 584 26.70 0.55 12.44
N PRO A 585 25.61 0.76 11.67
CA PRO A 585 24.84 -0.36 11.14
C PRO A 585 25.72 -1.28 10.32
N THR A 586 25.54 -2.60 10.51
CA THR A 586 26.27 -3.64 9.77
C THR A 586 25.30 -4.34 8.85
N TRP A 587 25.68 -4.43 7.58
CA TRP A 587 24.93 -5.11 6.54
C TRP A 587 25.65 -6.40 6.16
N GLU A 588 24.89 -7.40 5.72
CA GLU A 588 25.39 -8.71 5.34
C GLU A 588 24.63 -9.19 4.09
N LEU A 589 25.28 -10.00 3.25
CA LEU A 589 24.55 -10.75 2.22
C LEU A 589 23.66 -11.77 2.93
N GLU A 590 22.37 -11.69 2.70
CA GLU A 590 21.42 -12.67 3.22
C GLU A 590 21.48 -13.95 2.38
N TYR A 591 21.13 -13.83 1.10
CA TYR A 591 21.12 -14.97 0.19
C TYR A 591 21.30 -14.57 -1.28
N ASP A 592 21.72 -15.55 -2.07
CA ASP A 592 21.69 -15.52 -3.53
C ASP A 592 20.61 -16.49 -4.02
N THR A 593 19.70 -15.99 -4.85
CA THR A 593 18.48 -16.70 -5.25
C THR A 593 18.77 -18.04 -5.92
N ARG A 594 19.76 -18.10 -6.82
CA ARG A 594 20.12 -19.36 -7.48
C ARG A 594 20.76 -20.35 -6.52
N GLN A 595 21.60 -19.88 -5.59
CA GLN A 595 22.23 -20.77 -4.62
C GLN A 595 21.20 -21.43 -3.69
N VAL A 596 20.14 -20.71 -3.32
CA VAL A 596 19.08 -21.23 -2.45
C VAL A 596 18.08 -22.10 -3.22
N TYR A 597 17.56 -21.61 -4.35
CA TYR A 597 16.42 -22.21 -5.03
C TYR A 597 16.79 -23.10 -6.25
N ASP A 598 18.04 -23.12 -6.69
CA ASP A 598 18.58 -24.09 -7.67
C ASP A 598 19.96 -24.61 -7.26
N PRO A 599 20.11 -25.22 -6.07
CA PRO A 599 21.41 -25.62 -5.52
C PRO A 599 22.11 -26.70 -6.37
N ASN A 600 21.35 -27.42 -7.21
CA ASN A 600 21.87 -28.45 -8.11
C ASN A 600 22.14 -27.94 -9.53
N THR A 601 21.96 -26.63 -9.80
CA THR A 601 22.22 -25.98 -11.11
C THR A 601 21.48 -26.66 -12.26
N THR A 602 20.22 -27.00 -12.03
CA THR A 602 19.33 -27.65 -13.01
C THR A 602 18.71 -26.65 -13.98
N TRP A 603 18.53 -25.40 -13.55
CA TRP A 603 18.10 -24.31 -14.42
C TRP A 603 19.30 -23.75 -15.19
N PRO A 604 19.18 -23.44 -16.50
CA PRO A 604 20.32 -22.90 -17.24
C PRO A 604 20.83 -21.60 -16.59
N VAL A 605 22.15 -21.47 -16.48
CA VAL A 605 22.81 -20.36 -15.75
C VAL A 605 22.41 -18.98 -16.27
N ASN A 606 22.18 -18.85 -17.58
CA ASN A 606 21.81 -17.58 -18.21
C ASN A 606 20.31 -17.50 -18.58
N ALA A 607 19.49 -18.48 -18.17
CA ALA A 607 18.04 -18.43 -18.37
C ALA A 607 17.41 -17.52 -17.32
N PRO A 608 16.35 -16.77 -17.65
CA PRO A 608 15.68 -15.89 -16.69
C PRO A 608 15.06 -16.67 -15.53
N LEU A 609 14.96 -16.04 -14.37
CA LEU A 609 14.13 -16.50 -13.25
C LEU A 609 12.68 -16.10 -13.52
N ASP A 610 12.10 -16.71 -14.55
CA ASP A 610 10.75 -16.42 -15.02
C ASP A 610 9.68 -17.22 -14.25
N GLY A 611 8.42 -17.11 -14.69
CA GLY A 611 7.33 -17.86 -14.06
C GLY A 611 7.55 -19.38 -14.07
N ALA A 612 8.26 -19.94 -15.06
CA ALA A 612 8.51 -21.38 -15.12
C ALA A 612 9.55 -21.82 -14.08
N PHE A 613 10.60 -21.01 -13.88
CA PHE A 613 11.55 -21.23 -12.79
C PHE A 613 10.84 -21.25 -11.44
N TRP A 614 10.11 -20.19 -11.10
CA TRP A 614 9.45 -20.06 -9.80
C TRP A 614 8.30 -21.06 -9.62
N HIS A 615 7.59 -21.42 -10.68
CA HIS A 615 6.63 -22.53 -10.62
C HIS A 615 7.32 -23.84 -10.23
N GLY A 616 8.47 -24.16 -10.83
CA GLY A 616 9.28 -25.32 -10.44
C GLY A 616 9.69 -25.28 -8.96
N VAL A 617 10.16 -24.14 -8.47
CA VAL A 617 10.49 -23.94 -7.04
C VAL A 617 9.27 -24.23 -6.16
N THR A 618 8.08 -23.75 -6.54
CA THR A 618 6.86 -24.03 -5.76
C THR A 618 6.41 -25.51 -5.81
N GLU A 619 6.71 -26.25 -6.88
CA GLU A 619 6.50 -27.72 -6.89
C GLU A 619 7.48 -28.43 -5.95
N ASP A 620 8.75 -27.98 -5.93
CA ASP A 620 9.76 -28.49 -4.99
C ASP A 620 9.40 -28.19 -3.53
N MET A 621 8.82 -27.01 -3.26
CA MET A 621 8.28 -26.65 -1.96
C MET A 621 7.15 -27.59 -1.49
N LEU A 622 6.23 -27.97 -2.39
CA LEU A 622 5.17 -28.93 -2.07
C LEU A 622 5.72 -30.35 -1.84
N ALA A 623 6.83 -30.69 -2.47
CA ALA A 623 7.52 -31.96 -2.26
C ALA A 623 8.40 -31.97 -1.00
N ASN A 624 8.86 -30.80 -0.55
CA ASN A 624 9.80 -30.63 0.55
C ASN A 624 9.47 -29.39 1.41
N ASN A 625 8.77 -29.61 2.52
CA ASN A 625 8.43 -28.55 3.48
C ASN A 625 9.63 -27.76 3.99
N THR A 626 10.84 -28.34 4.06
CA THR A 626 12.02 -27.60 4.51
C THR A 626 12.36 -26.44 3.58
N LEU A 627 12.06 -26.53 2.28
CA LEU A 627 12.27 -25.40 1.36
C LEU A 627 11.28 -24.26 1.64
N VAL A 628 10.07 -24.57 2.10
CA VAL A 628 9.12 -23.55 2.56
C VAL A 628 9.60 -22.90 3.85
N GLU A 629 10.12 -23.66 4.81
CA GLU A 629 10.71 -23.10 6.04
C GLU A 629 11.86 -22.13 5.72
N VAL A 630 12.71 -22.48 4.74
CA VAL A 630 13.77 -21.59 4.24
C VAL A 630 13.18 -20.34 3.60
N TYR A 631 12.20 -20.47 2.69
CA TYR A 631 11.55 -19.33 2.07
C TYR A 631 10.92 -18.40 3.11
N ASN A 632 10.17 -18.93 4.07
CA ASN A 632 9.50 -18.16 5.13
C ASN A 632 10.50 -17.40 6.02
N PHE A 633 11.68 -17.97 6.26
CA PHE A 633 12.75 -17.28 6.97
C PHE A 633 13.38 -16.15 6.15
N LEU A 634 13.62 -16.36 4.86
CA LEU A 634 14.19 -15.34 3.97
C LEU A 634 13.19 -14.22 3.62
N GLU A 635 11.91 -14.55 3.49
CA GLU A 635 10.80 -13.61 3.27
C GLU A 635 10.75 -12.53 4.36
N THR A 636 11.01 -12.95 5.60
CA THR A 636 11.07 -12.05 6.77
C THR A 636 12.47 -11.44 6.99
N LYS A 637 13.36 -11.55 5.99
CA LYS A 637 14.76 -11.10 6.01
C LYS A 637 15.58 -11.70 7.14
N SER A 638 15.43 -13.01 7.39
CA SER A 638 16.12 -13.73 8.45
C SER A 638 15.83 -13.16 9.84
N SER A 639 14.59 -12.69 10.05
CA SER A 639 14.18 -12.08 11.32
C SER A 639 14.23 -13.08 12.47
N ALA A 640 14.57 -12.60 13.66
CA ALA A 640 14.42 -13.39 14.88
C ALA A 640 12.95 -13.54 15.30
N MET A 641 12.05 -12.75 14.71
CA MET A 641 10.61 -12.75 14.98
C MET A 641 9.82 -13.63 14.00
N THR A 642 10.49 -14.30 13.04
CA THR A 642 9.84 -15.16 12.06
C THR A 642 9.04 -16.27 12.75
N GLU A 643 7.75 -16.32 12.45
CA GLU A 643 6.89 -17.42 12.90
C GLU A 643 7.14 -18.70 12.11
N SER A 644 6.95 -19.85 12.77
CA SER A 644 7.30 -21.16 12.20
C SER A 644 6.30 -21.65 11.15
N CYS A 645 6.73 -21.82 9.90
CA CYS A 645 5.97 -22.47 8.81
C CYS A 645 6.40 -23.93 8.58
N SER A 646 6.35 -24.78 9.61
CA SER A 646 6.84 -26.18 9.51
C SER A 646 5.75 -27.20 9.17
N THR A 647 4.48 -26.79 9.09
CA THR A 647 3.36 -27.68 8.83
C THR A 647 3.09 -27.83 7.34
N GLU A 648 2.54 -28.98 6.93
CA GLU A 648 2.10 -29.19 5.54
C GLU A 648 0.98 -28.22 5.14
N ALA A 649 0.15 -27.82 6.10
CA ALA A 649 -0.91 -26.84 5.89
C ALA A 649 -0.33 -25.46 5.54
N CYS A 650 0.65 -24.99 6.33
CA CYS A 650 1.37 -23.77 6.02
C CYS A 650 2.08 -23.84 4.66
N ALA A 651 2.77 -24.94 4.37
CA ALA A 651 3.46 -25.14 3.09
C ALA A 651 2.51 -25.01 1.89
N LYS A 652 1.33 -25.63 1.96
CA LYS A 652 0.31 -25.52 0.91
C LYS A 652 -0.25 -24.11 0.79
N GLN A 653 -0.47 -23.42 1.90
CA GLN A 653 -0.98 -22.05 1.89
C GLN A 653 0.05 -21.08 1.29
N LYS A 654 1.32 -21.15 1.73
CA LYS A 654 2.41 -20.31 1.21
C LYS A 654 2.59 -20.50 -0.29
N VAL A 655 2.59 -21.75 -0.76
CA VAL A 655 2.63 -22.05 -2.21
C VAL A 655 1.39 -21.50 -2.92
N CYS A 656 0.20 -21.53 -2.31
CA CYS A 656 -0.99 -20.94 -2.90
C CYS A 656 -0.85 -19.42 -3.07
N TYR A 657 -0.33 -18.70 -2.07
CA TYR A 657 -0.09 -17.26 -2.16
C TYR A 657 0.96 -16.90 -3.22
N LEU A 658 2.07 -17.64 -3.29
CA LEU A 658 3.08 -17.49 -4.35
C LEU A 658 2.51 -17.67 -5.76
N ARG A 659 1.42 -18.44 -5.91
CA ARG A 659 0.74 -18.71 -7.19
C ARG A 659 -0.45 -17.78 -7.46
N SER A 660 -0.68 -16.78 -6.61
CA SER A 660 -1.86 -15.92 -6.64
C SER A 660 -1.53 -14.49 -7.07
N GLY A 661 -1.57 -14.23 -8.38
CA GLY A 661 -1.28 -12.90 -8.94
C GLY A 661 -2.43 -11.86 -8.86
N SER A 662 -3.55 -12.19 -8.22
CA SER A 662 -4.69 -11.28 -8.01
C SER A 662 -5.41 -11.55 -6.68
N ALA A 663 -6.15 -10.55 -6.19
CA ALA A 663 -6.81 -10.63 -4.90
C ALA A 663 -7.81 -11.78 -4.81
N THR A 664 -8.59 -12.02 -5.88
CA THR A 664 -9.54 -13.14 -5.93
C THR A 664 -8.86 -14.49 -5.79
N LEU A 665 -7.66 -14.66 -6.35
CA LEU A 665 -6.92 -15.91 -6.25
C LEU A 665 -6.35 -16.08 -4.84
N GLY A 666 -5.82 -15.00 -4.25
CA GLY A 666 -5.31 -15.00 -2.88
C GLY A 666 -6.38 -15.35 -1.85
N TYR A 667 -7.55 -14.70 -1.93
CA TYR A 667 -8.71 -15.01 -1.08
C TYR A 667 -9.26 -16.44 -1.25
N ALA A 668 -8.94 -17.12 -2.35
CA ALA A 668 -9.36 -18.49 -2.59
C ALA A 668 -8.39 -19.53 -1.97
N CYS A 669 -7.24 -19.09 -1.47
CA CYS A 669 -6.29 -19.94 -0.76
C CYS A 669 -6.87 -20.41 0.60
N PRO A 670 -6.49 -21.60 1.08
CA PRO A 670 -7.04 -22.14 2.31
C PRO A 670 -6.56 -21.37 3.55
N ASP A 671 -7.47 -21.06 4.47
CA ASP A 671 -7.19 -20.34 5.74
C ASP A 671 -6.69 -21.25 6.88
N SER A 672 -6.40 -22.52 6.63
CA SER A 672 -6.10 -23.48 7.71
C SER A 672 -4.60 -23.50 8.07
N ASP A 673 -4.27 -22.92 9.23
CA ASP A 673 -3.05 -23.12 10.03
C ASP A 673 -1.69 -22.62 9.46
N GLY A 674 -1.67 -21.51 8.72
CA GLY A 674 -0.42 -20.79 8.38
C GLY A 674 -0.08 -19.64 9.34
N PRO A 675 1.18 -19.19 9.39
CA PRO A 675 1.74 -18.25 10.37
C PRO A 675 1.46 -16.78 10.02
N PHE A 676 0.28 -16.49 9.48
CA PHE A 676 -0.13 -15.13 9.13
C PHE A 676 -1.16 -14.62 10.13
#